data_AF-A0A7S9PU61-F1
#
_entry.id   AF-A0A7S9PU61-F1
#
_cell.length_a   1.000
_cell.length_b   1.000
_cell.length_c   1.000
_cell.angle_alpha   90.00
_cell.angle_beta   90.00
_cell.angle_gamma   90.00
#
_symmetry.space_group_name_H-M   'P 1'
#
loop_
_entity.id
_entity.type
_entity.pdbx_description
1 polymer ?
#
loop_
_entity_poly.entity_id
_entity_poly.type
_entity_poly.pdbx_seq_one_letter_code
_entity_poly.pdbx_strand_id
1 'polypeptide(L)'
;MTRPTTPFIGSTVRTDSHHVDSHSFHHLAIATATIIIILFQVDSLTMSPPGILLVTMDPEPGLPPAAFHEWYNNEHGPARLRLPQIFPNGFRYRAAARDQPAYMAVYDVTAMSHLETETYTALRANRSSREASTIAQVDVKRYFYHLLYTKQSPLFTPVENLADEEAEGIITVAVDITVTDAEGAGDQYHKWFEEEHAEMLAKVPGWLRSRLFKTSTLEGSGKAVYFCLHDYQKQNGQGGAEHKASMDTTWRTEVFDKYVASKGRQTWSLFYVFGPAPRDLSSLSELPASAAFTSADGKTSTIPGPDAVISSYITTRDALTIPYRLEGNSSSGAPTVALSNSLLTSLHMWDFFVAILKERRPDLRILRYDTRGRHAVPQPPVAASLDTVTDDLALVLDALRIPKLQTLIGVSMGGATTLNFAIKHPTRLERFIACDFNATSSPANTQAWKDRIAVAEANGGKGIEELAVQTVERWFSPQSMDKAGAAQAMTDMVAANNVEGFSNSCTALWEYDLKPGMKDCSVPGIFVVGEADGKGTMVKAMEGFKGLLGSNGTELRIVPGTGHVPMFEDAEAFWEAIEDYYLLPRPNPLLILRDSTSGRIVHGSLGPSHRGSDKKPSAIVEAIQGSRDSRRNIVSPDA
;
A
#
# COMPACT_ATOMS: atom_id res chain seq x y z
N MET A 1 -21.72 -23.45 59.77
CA MET A 1 -21.77 -22.97 58.38
C MET A 1 -20.70 -23.69 57.60
N THR A 2 -21.11 -24.78 56.98
CA THR A 2 -20.28 -25.86 56.45
C THR A 2 -20.73 -26.11 55.01
N ARG A 3 -19.77 -26.18 54.09
CA ARG A 3 -19.87 -26.75 52.73
C ARG A 3 -20.34 -28.23 52.78
N PRO A 4 -20.55 -28.99 51.66
CA PRO A 4 -20.75 -28.66 50.23
C PRO A 4 -21.83 -29.57 49.53
N THR A 5 -21.81 -29.56 48.18
CA THR A 5 -22.06 -30.65 47.19
C THR A 5 -23.47 -30.94 46.64
N THR A 6 -23.51 -30.95 45.30
CA THR A 6 -24.48 -31.55 44.35
C THR A 6 -24.67 -33.06 44.58
N PRO A 7 -25.79 -33.65 44.09
CA PRO A 7 -25.67 -34.45 42.86
C PRO A 7 -26.90 -34.42 41.91
N PHE A 8 -26.63 -35.00 40.74
CA PHE A 8 -27.48 -35.26 39.56
C PHE A 8 -28.44 -36.48 39.73
N ILE A 9 -29.23 -36.73 38.68
CA ILE A 9 -30.07 -37.91 38.30
C ILE A 9 -31.58 -37.65 38.56
N GLY A 10 -32.53 -37.79 37.64
CA GLY A 10 -32.56 -38.34 36.28
C GLY A 10 -33.87 -39.14 36.07
N SER A 11 -34.53 -38.97 34.90
CA SER A 11 -35.57 -39.83 34.28
C SER A 11 -36.94 -39.92 35.03
N THR A 12 -38.14 -40.11 34.44
CA THR A 12 -38.63 -40.66 33.15
C THR A 12 -40.17 -40.38 33.14
N VAL A 13 -40.78 -39.84 32.07
CA VAL A 13 -41.58 -40.50 31.00
C VAL A 13 -43.13 -40.56 31.18
N ARG A 14 -43.81 -40.04 30.13
CA ARG A 14 -45.16 -40.33 29.54
C ARG A 14 -46.45 -39.90 30.25
N THR A 15 -47.21 -38.98 29.63
CA THR A 15 -48.42 -39.13 28.75
C THR A 15 -49.65 -39.65 29.53
N ASP A 16 -50.83 -39.03 29.55
CA ASP A 16 -51.67 -38.58 28.42
C ASP A 16 -52.81 -37.63 28.86
N SER A 17 -53.26 -36.79 27.90
CA SER A 17 -54.65 -36.35 27.63
C SER A 17 -55.39 -35.51 28.70
N HIS A 18 -56.17 -34.46 28.43
CA HIS A 18 -56.81 -33.91 27.23
C HIS A 18 -57.20 -32.44 27.55
N HIS A 19 -57.60 -31.70 26.50
CA HIS A 19 -58.16 -30.34 26.45
C HIS A 19 -57.17 -29.17 26.45
N VAL A 20 -57.27 -28.36 25.39
CA VAL A 20 -57.13 -26.88 25.27
C VAL A 20 -57.09 -26.61 23.76
N ASP A 21 -58.23 -26.32 23.12
CA ASP A 21 -58.84 -24.99 22.89
C ASP A 21 -58.66 -24.54 21.45
N SER A 22 -59.76 -24.16 20.82
CA SER A 22 -59.85 -23.56 19.48
C SER A 22 -59.13 -22.20 19.38
N HIS A 23 -58.64 -21.64 20.50
CA HIS A 23 -57.75 -20.47 20.50
C HIS A 23 -56.30 -20.79 20.12
N SER A 24 -55.84 -22.04 20.27
CA SER A 24 -54.49 -22.45 19.88
C SER A 24 -54.31 -22.49 18.36
N PHE A 25 -55.38 -22.76 17.60
CA PHE A 25 -55.32 -22.76 16.12
C PHE A 25 -55.23 -21.35 15.53
N HIS A 26 -55.82 -20.34 16.17
CA HIS A 26 -55.71 -18.96 15.71
C HIS A 26 -54.31 -18.38 16.00
N HIS A 27 -53.73 -18.68 17.17
CA HIS A 27 -52.35 -18.29 17.46
C HIS A 27 -51.32 -19.06 16.64
N LEU A 28 -51.56 -20.34 16.33
CA LEU A 28 -50.66 -21.11 15.46
C LEU A 28 -50.77 -20.65 14.00
N ALA A 29 -51.95 -20.27 13.51
CA ALA A 29 -52.12 -19.70 12.17
C ALA A 29 -51.49 -18.30 12.05
N ILE A 30 -51.61 -17.45 13.06
CA ILE A 30 -50.96 -16.13 13.10
C ILE A 30 -49.44 -16.29 13.28
N ALA A 31 -48.96 -17.22 14.10
CA ALA A 31 -47.53 -17.50 14.24
C ALA A 31 -46.94 -18.10 12.96
N THR A 32 -47.66 -18.98 12.27
CA THR A 32 -47.22 -19.55 10.98
C THR A 32 -47.27 -18.51 9.87
N ALA A 33 -48.28 -17.63 9.84
CA ALA A 33 -48.32 -16.49 8.91
C ALA A 33 -47.23 -15.45 9.22
N THR A 34 -46.91 -15.22 10.49
CA THR A 34 -45.81 -14.31 10.92
C THR A 34 -44.45 -14.94 10.64
N ILE A 35 -44.28 -16.25 10.79
CA ILE A 35 -43.06 -16.98 10.41
C ILE A 35 -42.92 -17.06 8.89
N ILE A 36 -44.02 -17.17 8.13
CA ILE A 36 -44.00 -17.08 6.67
C ILE A 36 -43.69 -15.65 6.23
N ILE A 37 -44.25 -14.62 6.87
CA ILE A 37 -43.91 -13.21 6.59
C ILE A 37 -42.45 -12.92 6.97
N ILE A 38 -41.94 -13.47 8.07
CA ILE A 38 -40.53 -13.37 8.45
C ILE A 38 -39.66 -14.20 7.50
N LEU A 39 -40.06 -15.37 7.03
CA LEU A 39 -39.30 -16.15 6.03
C LEU A 39 -39.31 -15.47 4.65
N PHE A 40 -40.41 -14.84 4.23
CA PHE A 40 -40.48 -14.02 3.02
C PHE A 40 -39.79 -12.65 3.18
N GLN A 41 -39.69 -12.09 4.40
CA GLN A 41 -38.89 -10.90 4.70
C GLN A 41 -37.40 -11.21 4.90
N VAL A 42 -37.05 -12.43 5.28
CA VAL A 42 -35.67 -12.91 5.38
C VAL A 42 -35.16 -13.37 4.00
N ASP A 43 -36.04 -13.86 3.12
CA ASP A 43 -35.75 -14.09 1.68
C ASP A 43 -35.71 -12.79 0.85
N SER A 44 -35.97 -11.61 1.44
CA SER A 44 -35.81 -10.30 0.79
C SER A 44 -34.72 -9.41 1.40
N LEU A 45 -33.85 -9.98 2.24
CA LEU A 45 -32.46 -9.53 2.35
C LEU A 45 -31.61 -10.23 1.27
N THR A 46 -32.05 -10.15 0.01
CA THR A 46 -31.12 -10.39 -1.09
C THR A 46 -30.05 -9.32 -1.00
N MET A 47 -28.86 -9.67 -0.52
CA MET A 47 -27.71 -8.78 -0.59
C MET A 47 -27.64 -8.28 -2.03
N SER A 48 -27.73 -6.95 -2.21
CA SER A 48 -27.65 -6.34 -3.54
C SER A 48 -26.42 -6.91 -4.25
N PRO A 49 -26.55 -7.38 -5.51
CA PRO A 49 -25.47 -8.09 -6.17
C PRO A 49 -24.21 -7.21 -6.26
N PRO A 50 -23.00 -7.80 -6.24
CA PRO A 50 -21.79 -7.06 -6.55
C PRO A 50 -21.82 -6.59 -8.00
N GLY A 51 -20.94 -5.66 -8.35
CA GLY A 51 -20.92 -5.11 -9.69
C GLY A 51 -19.74 -4.20 -9.95
N ILE A 52 -19.91 -3.27 -10.88
CA ILE A 52 -18.94 -2.24 -11.21
C ILE A 52 -19.61 -0.86 -11.32
N LEU A 53 -18.86 0.15 -10.89
CA LEU A 53 -19.02 1.53 -11.35
C LEU A 53 -18.04 1.72 -12.50
N LEU A 54 -18.56 1.86 -13.72
CA LEU A 54 -17.78 2.19 -14.90
C LEU A 54 -17.95 3.66 -15.26
N VAL A 55 -16.85 4.32 -15.57
CA VAL A 55 -16.82 5.75 -15.90
C VAL A 55 -16.04 5.93 -17.19
N THR A 56 -16.65 6.49 -18.23
CA THR A 56 -15.94 6.92 -19.43
C THR A 56 -15.76 8.43 -19.43
N MET A 57 -14.63 8.90 -19.96
CA MET A 57 -14.18 10.28 -19.83
C MET A 57 -13.48 10.77 -21.10
N ASP A 58 -13.85 11.98 -21.51
CA ASP A 58 -13.13 12.78 -22.50
C ASP A 58 -12.84 14.18 -21.93
N PRO A 59 -11.59 14.44 -21.48
CA PRO A 59 -11.16 15.77 -21.11
C PRO A 59 -11.28 16.74 -22.28
N GLU A 60 -11.77 17.95 -22.03
CA GLU A 60 -11.78 19.01 -23.04
C GLU A 60 -10.36 19.39 -23.47
N PRO A 61 -10.14 19.83 -24.72
CA PRO A 61 -8.80 20.20 -25.20
C PRO A 61 -8.07 21.28 -24.38
N GLY A 62 -8.81 22.10 -23.63
CA GLY A 62 -8.25 23.14 -22.77
C GLY A 62 -7.74 22.66 -21.41
N LEU A 63 -8.12 21.45 -20.96
CA LEU A 63 -7.69 20.88 -19.69
C LEU A 63 -6.32 20.18 -19.89
N PRO A 64 -5.23 20.64 -19.24
CA PRO A 64 -3.94 19.98 -19.37
C PRO A 64 -4.01 18.51 -18.92
N PRO A 65 -3.42 17.55 -19.66
CA PRO A 65 -3.45 16.14 -19.27
C PRO A 65 -2.91 15.89 -17.86
N ALA A 66 -1.83 16.58 -17.47
CA ALA A 66 -1.28 16.49 -16.12
C ALA A 66 -2.29 16.93 -15.04
N ALA A 67 -3.09 17.98 -15.29
CA ALA A 67 -4.10 18.45 -14.35
C ALA A 67 -5.25 17.45 -14.21
N PHE A 68 -5.69 16.87 -15.34
CA PHE A 68 -6.68 15.79 -15.33
C PHE A 68 -6.17 14.55 -14.57
N HIS A 69 -4.93 14.13 -14.83
CA HIS A 69 -4.36 12.95 -14.20
C HIS A 69 -4.08 13.18 -12.72
N GLU A 70 -3.52 14.33 -12.33
CA GLU A 70 -3.26 14.68 -10.93
C GLU A 70 -4.55 14.69 -10.10
N TRP A 71 -5.60 15.39 -10.56
CA TRP A 71 -6.89 15.38 -9.87
C TRP A 71 -7.44 13.97 -9.72
N TYR A 72 -7.43 13.18 -10.79
CA TYR A 72 -8.03 11.86 -10.76
C TYR A 72 -7.22 10.89 -9.88
N ASN A 73 -5.89 10.95 -9.95
CA ASN A 73 -4.99 10.01 -9.29
C ASN A 73 -4.74 10.34 -7.81
N ASN A 74 -4.78 11.62 -7.42
CA ASN A 74 -4.44 12.07 -6.07
C ASN A 74 -5.63 12.58 -5.25
N GLU A 75 -6.81 12.77 -5.87
CA GLU A 75 -8.03 13.14 -5.13
C GLU A 75 -9.20 12.22 -5.46
N HIS A 76 -9.63 12.17 -6.72
CA HIS A 76 -10.88 11.51 -7.09
C HIS A 76 -10.88 9.99 -6.84
N GLY A 77 -9.82 9.31 -7.29
CA GLY A 77 -9.63 7.88 -7.09
C GLY A 77 -9.46 7.54 -5.61
N PRO A 78 -8.42 8.06 -4.93
CA PRO A 78 -8.18 7.77 -3.51
C PRO A 78 -9.39 8.02 -2.60
N ALA A 79 -10.19 9.06 -2.85
CA ALA A 79 -11.41 9.31 -2.09
C ALA A 79 -12.42 8.14 -2.14
N ARG A 80 -12.49 7.41 -3.25
CA ARG A 80 -13.31 6.20 -3.40
C ARG A 80 -12.66 5.00 -2.73
N LEU A 81 -11.36 4.82 -2.91
CA LEU A 81 -10.63 3.68 -2.38
C LEU A 81 -10.48 3.74 -0.84
N ARG A 82 -10.70 4.91 -0.23
CA ARG A 82 -10.86 5.07 1.22
C ARG A 82 -12.18 4.50 1.77
N LEU A 83 -13.07 4.03 0.90
CA LEU A 83 -14.30 3.31 1.27
C LEU A 83 -14.18 1.83 0.87
N PRO A 84 -13.28 1.05 1.49
CA PRO A 84 -13.00 -0.34 1.08
C PRO A 84 -14.20 -1.27 1.22
N GLN A 85 -15.18 -0.91 2.06
CA GLN A 85 -16.47 -1.60 2.16
C GLN A 85 -17.34 -1.42 0.93
N ILE A 86 -17.09 -0.40 0.10
CA ILE A 86 -17.78 -0.14 -1.18
C ILE A 86 -16.89 -0.52 -2.35
N PHE A 87 -15.68 0.05 -2.42
CA PHE A 87 -14.74 -0.08 -3.53
C PHE A 87 -13.47 -0.81 -3.05
N PRO A 88 -13.34 -2.13 -3.28
CA PRO A 88 -12.13 -2.85 -2.92
C PRO A 88 -10.94 -2.52 -3.84
N ASN A 89 -11.22 -2.06 -5.07
CA ASN A 89 -10.21 -1.76 -6.07
C ASN A 89 -10.70 -0.68 -7.05
N GLY A 90 -9.78 -0.21 -7.89
CA GLY A 90 -10.12 0.68 -8.99
C GLY A 90 -8.96 0.86 -9.97
N PHE A 91 -9.31 1.03 -11.24
CA PHE A 91 -8.37 1.00 -12.35
C PHE A 91 -8.65 2.11 -13.34
N ARG A 92 -7.61 2.62 -14.01
CA ARG A 92 -7.74 3.53 -15.16
C ARG A 92 -7.17 2.91 -16.41
N TYR A 93 -7.86 3.18 -17.51
CA TYR A 93 -7.52 2.73 -18.83
C TYR A 93 -7.53 3.89 -19.81
N ARG A 94 -6.70 3.76 -20.84
CA ARG A 94 -6.68 4.63 -22.02
C ARG A 94 -7.16 3.83 -23.23
N ALA A 95 -7.87 4.46 -24.14
CA ALA A 95 -8.25 3.84 -25.40
C ALA A 95 -6.98 3.39 -26.15
N ALA A 96 -6.98 2.16 -26.69
CA ALA A 96 -5.84 1.60 -27.41
C ALA A 96 -5.65 2.26 -28.81
N ALA A 97 -6.73 2.76 -29.38
CA ALA A 97 -6.73 3.62 -30.56
C ALA A 97 -7.13 5.05 -30.16
N ARG A 98 -6.98 6.02 -31.08
CA ARG A 98 -7.45 7.41 -30.89
C ARG A 98 -8.97 7.50 -31.04
N ASP A 99 -9.68 6.71 -30.24
CA ASP A 99 -11.13 6.65 -30.21
C ASP A 99 -11.67 7.49 -29.04
N GLN A 100 -12.92 7.91 -29.15
CA GLN A 100 -13.68 8.47 -28.04
C GLN A 100 -14.66 7.39 -27.51
N PRO A 101 -14.77 7.21 -26.18
CA PRO A 101 -14.08 7.98 -25.14
C PRO A 101 -12.60 7.64 -24.97
N ALA A 102 -11.78 8.63 -24.64
CA ALA A 102 -10.33 8.52 -24.53
C ALA A 102 -9.87 7.77 -23.27
N TYR A 103 -10.65 7.88 -22.18
CA TYR A 103 -10.33 7.26 -20.90
C TYR A 103 -11.52 6.50 -20.30
N MET A 104 -11.20 5.45 -19.56
CA MET A 104 -12.15 4.69 -18.76
C MET A 104 -11.60 4.49 -17.35
N ALA A 105 -12.47 4.54 -16.35
CA ALA A 105 -12.18 4.04 -15.02
C ALA A 105 -13.21 2.98 -14.64
N VAL A 106 -12.75 1.94 -13.95
CA VAL A 106 -13.60 0.86 -13.46
C VAL A 106 -13.29 0.68 -11.98
N TYR A 107 -14.33 0.66 -11.16
CA TYR A 107 -14.25 0.31 -9.75
C TYR A 107 -15.14 -0.91 -9.53
N ASP A 108 -14.60 -1.99 -8.99
CA ASP A 108 -15.46 -3.07 -8.50
C ASP A 108 -16.26 -2.55 -7.29
N VAL A 109 -17.48 -3.04 -7.13
CA VAL A 109 -18.41 -2.63 -6.08
C VAL A 109 -18.88 -3.86 -5.34
N THR A 110 -18.71 -3.88 -4.02
CA THR A 110 -19.06 -5.02 -3.16
C THR A 110 -20.54 -5.35 -3.18
N ALA A 111 -21.41 -4.33 -3.24
CA ALA A 111 -22.85 -4.44 -3.37
C ALA A 111 -23.40 -3.17 -4.05
N MET A 112 -24.22 -3.30 -5.09
CA MET A 112 -24.69 -2.13 -5.85
C MET A 112 -25.51 -1.14 -5.02
N SER A 113 -26.22 -1.59 -3.99
CA SER A 113 -26.95 -0.73 -3.04
C SER A 113 -26.04 0.22 -2.26
N HIS A 114 -24.74 -0.07 -2.10
CA HIS A 114 -23.81 0.84 -1.45
C HIS A 114 -23.69 2.19 -2.19
N LEU A 115 -23.96 2.22 -3.50
CA LEU A 115 -23.91 3.42 -4.32
C LEU A 115 -25.11 4.37 -4.11
N GLU A 116 -26.10 3.96 -3.32
CA GLU A 116 -27.24 4.80 -2.92
C GLU A 116 -27.06 5.39 -1.51
N THR A 117 -26.08 4.88 -0.75
CA THR A 117 -25.86 5.29 0.64
C THR A 117 -25.29 6.70 0.73
N GLU A 118 -25.54 7.37 1.87
CA GLU A 118 -24.94 8.67 2.17
C GLU A 118 -23.40 8.60 2.14
N THR A 119 -22.81 7.50 2.63
CA THR A 119 -21.36 7.25 2.59
C THR A 119 -20.75 7.49 1.20
N TYR A 120 -21.40 7.01 0.13
CA TYR A 120 -20.92 7.23 -1.23
C TYR A 120 -21.42 8.55 -1.83
N THR A 121 -22.71 8.87 -1.68
CA THR A 121 -23.29 10.06 -2.31
C THR A 121 -22.71 11.36 -1.75
N ALA A 122 -22.27 11.36 -0.48
CA ALA A 122 -21.55 12.46 0.14
C ALA A 122 -20.22 12.80 -0.56
N LEU A 123 -19.53 11.85 -1.20
CA LEU A 123 -18.32 12.16 -1.99
C LEU A 123 -18.58 13.19 -3.08
N ARG A 124 -19.78 13.13 -3.69
CA ARG A 124 -20.18 14.08 -4.74
C ARG A 124 -20.76 15.36 -4.15
N ALA A 125 -21.51 15.26 -3.04
CA ALA A 125 -22.10 16.42 -2.37
C ALA A 125 -21.04 17.33 -1.74
N ASN A 126 -19.97 16.73 -1.23
CA ASN A 126 -18.89 17.42 -0.50
C ASN A 126 -17.59 17.51 -1.33
N ARG A 127 -17.69 17.43 -2.66
CA ARG A 127 -16.50 17.53 -3.53
C ARG A 127 -15.81 18.87 -3.34
N SER A 128 -14.48 18.89 -3.49
CA SER A 128 -13.72 20.13 -3.40
C SER A 128 -14.03 21.07 -4.58
N SER A 129 -13.72 22.36 -4.42
CA SER A 129 -13.77 23.33 -5.53
C SER A 129 -12.88 22.91 -6.69
N ARG A 130 -11.72 22.28 -6.41
CA ARG A 130 -10.83 21.73 -7.45
C ARG A 130 -11.54 20.64 -8.23
N GLU A 131 -12.10 19.63 -7.56
CA GLU A 131 -12.84 18.55 -8.22
C GLU A 131 -14.02 19.09 -9.03
N ALA A 132 -14.79 20.03 -8.48
CA ALA A 132 -15.90 20.66 -9.20
C ALA A 132 -15.43 21.37 -10.48
N SER A 133 -14.32 22.11 -10.42
CA SER A 133 -13.77 22.84 -11.56
C SER A 133 -13.17 21.93 -12.63
N THR A 134 -12.46 20.87 -12.23
CA THR A 134 -11.82 19.95 -13.16
C THR A 134 -12.86 19.07 -13.84
N ILE A 135 -13.81 18.50 -13.08
CA ILE A 135 -14.81 17.60 -13.65
C ILE A 135 -15.79 18.31 -14.60
N ALA A 136 -15.98 19.62 -14.43
CA ALA A 136 -16.80 20.44 -15.34
C ALA A 136 -16.18 20.57 -16.75
N GLN A 137 -14.88 20.26 -16.89
CA GLN A 137 -14.13 20.30 -18.16
C GLN A 137 -13.90 18.89 -18.73
N VAL A 138 -14.69 17.90 -18.29
CA VAL A 138 -14.58 16.50 -18.75
C VAL A 138 -15.97 16.00 -19.11
N ASP A 139 -16.16 15.47 -20.32
CA ASP A 139 -17.38 14.70 -20.63
C ASP A 139 -17.29 13.39 -19.85
N VAL A 140 -18.09 13.27 -18.78
CA VAL A 140 -18.09 12.11 -17.89
C VAL A 140 -19.41 11.38 -17.97
N LYS A 141 -19.36 10.12 -18.41
CA LYS A 141 -20.52 9.21 -18.36
C LYS A 141 -20.26 8.12 -17.33
N ARG A 142 -21.29 7.82 -16.53
CA ARG A 142 -21.23 6.81 -15.48
C ARG A 142 -22.25 5.73 -15.80
N TYR A 143 -21.85 4.50 -15.56
CA TYR A 143 -22.65 3.33 -15.78
C TYR A 143 -22.56 2.42 -14.56
N PHE A 144 -23.71 1.97 -14.09
CA PHE A 144 -23.83 1.03 -13.00
C PHE A 144 -24.23 -0.34 -13.53
N TYR A 145 -23.38 -1.34 -13.34
CA TYR A 145 -23.65 -2.70 -13.80
C TYR A 145 -23.49 -3.71 -12.66
N HIS A 146 -24.45 -4.62 -12.50
CA HIS A 146 -24.29 -5.75 -11.57
C HIS A 146 -23.67 -6.94 -12.31
N LEU A 147 -22.85 -7.71 -11.59
CA LEU A 147 -22.15 -8.88 -12.12
C LEU A 147 -23.13 -10.04 -12.29
N LEU A 148 -23.12 -10.67 -13.47
CA LEU A 148 -23.89 -11.87 -13.76
C LEU A 148 -23.00 -13.11 -13.80
N TYR A 149 -21.82 -13.00 -14.41
CA TYR A 149 -20.94 -14.13 -14.64
C TYR A 149 -19.47 -13.71 -14.66
N THR A 150 -18.60 -14.59 -14.16
CA THR A 150 -17.15 -14.43 -14.26
C THR A 150 -16.50 -15.77 -14.61
N LYS A 151 -15.58 -15.74 -15.56
CA LYS A 151 -14.65 -16.85 -15.84
C LYS A 151 -13.23 -16.32 -15.80
N GLN A 152 -12.34 -17.05 -15.13
CA GLN A 152 -10.96 -16.63 -14.92
C GLN A 152 -10.00 -17.76 -15.32
N SER A 153 -8.85 -17.38 -15.86
CA SER A 153 -7.73 -18.28 -16.10
C SER A 153 -7.14 -18.73 -14.76
N PRO A 154 -6.62 -19.96 -14.65
CA PRO A 154 -5.82 -20.39 -13.49
C PRO A 154 -4.58 -19.52 -13.26
N LEU A 155 -4.13 -18.77 -14.27
CA LEU A 155 -3.00 -17.84 -14.18
C LEU A 155 -3.43 -16.40 -13.81
N PHE A 156 -4.73 -16.16 -13.63
CA PHE A 156 -5.23 -14.83 -13.30
C PHE A 156 -4.81 -14.44 -11.88
N THR A 157 -4.12 -13.30 -11.79
CA THR A 157 -3.88 -12.61 -10.52
C THR A 157 -4.70 -11.32 -10.53
N PRO A 158 -5.48 -11.01 -9.47
CA PRO A 158 -6.18 -9.74 -9.37
C PRO A 158 -5.23 -8.56 -9.61
N VAL A 159 -5.67 -7.58 -10.40
CA VAL A 159 -4.81 -6.50 -10.91
C VAL A 159 -4.27 -5.64 -9.76
N GLU A 160 -5.06 -5.46 -8.72
CA GLU A 160 -4.67 -4.78 -7.48
C GLU A 160 -3.52 -5.48 -6.74
N ASN A 161 -3.29 -6.78 -6.97
CA ASN A 161 -2.22 -7.55 -6.35
C ASN A 161 -0.94 -7.59 -7.20
N LEU A 162 -0.97 -7.06 -8.42
CA LEU A 162 0.20 -6.91 -9.28
C LEU A 162 0.99 -5.66 -8.91
N ALA A 163 2.31 -5.67 -9.11
CA ALA A 163 3.08 -4.43 -9.15
C ALA A 163 2.61 -3.56 -10.33
N ASP A 164 2.83 -2.25 -10.25
CA ASP A 164 2.36 -1.34 -11.29
C ASP A 164 2.99 -1.66 -12.65
N GLU A 165 4.27 -2.04 -12.69
CA GLU A 165 4.97 -2.44 -13.93
C GLU A 165 4.39 -3.72 -14.55
N GLU A 166 3.89 -4.63 -13.71
CA GLU A 166 3.24 -5.87 -14.17
C GLU A 166 1.84 -5.58 -14.70
N ALA A 167 1.08 -4.70 -14.03
CA ALA A 167 -0.28 -4.33 -14.39
C ALA A 167 -0.37 -3.45 -15.64
N GLU A 168 0.52 -2.47 -15.78
CA GLU A 168 0.49 -1.48 -16.87
C GLU A 168 0.51 -2.17 -18.24
N GLY A 169 -0.40 -1.81 -19.14
CA GLY A 169 -0.48 -2.37 -20.48
C GLY A 169 -1.32 -3.64 -20.59
N ILE A 170 -1.89 -4.16 -19.49
CA ILE A 170 -2.95 -5.17 -19.57
C ILE A 170 -4.05 -4.65 -20.50
N ILE A 171 -4.52 -5.50 -21.40
CA ILE A 171 -5.50 -5.15 -22.42
C ILE A 171 -6.88 -5.58 -21.95
N THR A 172 -7.83 -4.65 -21.94
CA THR A 172 -9.23 -4.94 -21.63
C THR A 172 -10.09 -4.62 -22.84
N VAL A 173 -10.83 -5.60 -23.35
CA VAL A 173 -11.83 -5.39 -24.40
C VAL A 173 -13.19 -5.22 -23.72
N ALA A 174 -13.77 -4.03 -23.88
CA ALA A 174 -15.12 -3.71 -23.44
C ALA A 174 -16.11 -3.92 -24.59
N VAL A 175 -17.23 -4.56 -24.32
CA VAL A 175 -18.31 -4.80 -25.29
C VAL A 175 -19.64 -4.47 -24.64
N ASP A 176 -20.39 -3.55 -25.23
CA ASP A 176 -21.78 -3.27 -24.85
C ASP A 176 -22.73 -3.92 -25.86
N ILE A 177 -23.81 -4.49 -25.35
CA ILE A 177 -24.85 -5.17 -26.12
C ILE A 177 -26.20 -4.66 -25.65
N THR A 178 -26.95 -4.06 -26.57
CA THR A 178 -28.37 -3.79 -26.39
C THR A 178 -29.14 -4.94 -26.99
N VAL A 179 -30.04 -5.57 -26.22
CA VAL A 179 -30.89 -6.66 -26.71
C VAL A 179 -32.15 -6.13 -27.41
N THR A 180 -32.76 -6.96 -28.27
CA THR A 180 -34.06 -6.68 -28.90
C THR A 180 -35.20 -6.81 -27.89
N ASP A 181 -36.42 -6.41 -28.28
CA ASP A 181 -37.63 -6.57 -27.47
C ASP A 181 -38.23 -7.99 -27.55
N ALA A 182 -37.51 -8.94 -28.17
CA ALA A 182 -37.96 -10.32 -28.26
C ALA A 182 -38.03 -10.97 -26.88
N GLU A 183 -39.06 -11.78 -26.65
CA GLU A 183 -39.24 -12.49 -25.38
C GLU A 183 -38.01 -13.35 -25.05
N GLY A 184 -37.49 -13.19 -23.83
CA GLY A 184 -36.30 -13.91 -23.35
C GLY A 184 -34.98 -13.50 -24.01
N ALA A 185 -34.91 -12.40 -24.77
CA ALA A 185 -33.68 -12.00 -25.48
C ALA A 185 -32.44 -11.91 -24.57
N GLY A 186 -32.60 -11.31 -23.39
CA GLY A 186 -31.53 -11.22 -22.40
C GLY A 186 -31.05 -12.58 -21.87
N ASP A 187 -31.99 -13.50 -21.63
CA ASP A 187 -31.66 -14.84 -21.11
C ASP A 187 -30.96 -15.68 -22.17
N GLN A 188 -31.38 -15.56 -23.43
CA GLN A 188 -30.72 -16.23 -24.56
C GLN A 188 -29.31 -15.69 -24.78
N TYR A 189 -29.13 -14.37 -24.71
CA TYR A 189 -27.80 -13.75 -24.80
C TYR A 189 -26.89 -14.19 -23.64
N HIS A 190 -27.39 -14.16 -22.40
CA HIS A 190 -26.64 -14.60 -21.22
C HIS A 190 -26.23 -16.06 -21.33
N LYS A 191 -27.17 -16.95 -21.66
CA LYS A 191 -26.90 -18.39 -21.79
C LYS A 191 -25.81 -18.67 -22.83
N TRP A 192 -25.90 -18.04 -24.01
CA TRP A 192 -24.87 -18.16 -25.03
C TRP A 192 -23.50 -17.65 -24.55
N PHE A 193 -23.49 -16.51 -23.84
CA PHE A 193 -22.24 -15.95 -23.32
C PHE A 193 -21.55 -16.93 -22.36
N GLU A 194 -22.30 -17.45 -21.39
CA GLU A 194 -21.80 -18.35 -20.35
C GLU A 194 -21.39 -19.72 -20.91
N GLU A 195 -22.26 -20.36 -21.70
CA GLU A 195 -22.08 -21.76 -22.10
C GLU A 195 -21.15 -21.92 -23.32
N GLU A 196 -21.01 -20.92 -24.18
CA GLU A 196 -20.18 -20.99 -25.39
C GLU A 196 -19.10 -19.89 -25.44
N HIS A 197 -19.51 -18.62 -25.39
CA HIS A 197 -18.60 -17.53 -25.74
C HIS A 197 -17.42 -17.39 -24.78
N ALA A 198 -17.68 -17.45 -23.47
CA ALA A 198 -16.64 -17.37 -22.45
C ALA A 198 -15.65 -18.54 -22.53
N GLU A 199 -16.12 -19.75 -22.82
CA GLU A 199 -15.28 -20.94 -23.03
C GLU A 199 -14.41 -20.82 -24.28
N MET A 200 -14.97 -20.28 -25.36
CA MET A 200 -14.23 -20.03 -26.59
C MET A 200 -13.16 -18.95 -26.40
N LEU A 201 -13.49 -17.84 -25.74
CA LEU A 201 -12.52 -16.79 -25.43
C LEU A 201 -11.40 -17.27 -24.49
N ALA A 202 -11.68 -18.22 -23.59
CA ALA A 202 -10.68 -18.79 -22.70
C ALA A 202 -9.56 -19.56 -23.43
N LYS A 203 -9.77 -19.93 -24.70
CA LYS A 203 -8.74 -20.55 -25.55
C LYS A 203 -7.82 -19.53 -26.22
N VAL A 204 -8.19 -18.24 -26.22
CA VAL A 204 -7.38 -17.19 -26.84
C VAL A 204 -6.07 -17.03 -26.06
N PRO A 205 -4.90 -17.12 -26.72
CA PRO A 205 -3.62 -16.94 -26.04
C PRO A 205 -3.55 -15.63 -25.26
N GLY A 206 -3.06 -15.69 -24.01
CA GLY A 206 -2.98 -14.53 -23.12
C GLY A 206 -4.31 -14.08 -22.53
N TRP A 207 -5.42 -14.80 -22.70
CA TRP A 207 -6.67 -14.51 -22.00
C TRP A 207 -6.50 -14.68 -20.48
N LEU A 208 -7.02 -13.72 -19.72
CA LEU A 208 -6.94 -13.68 -18.27
C LEU A 208 -8.30 -13.88 -17.60
N ARG A 209 -9.32 -13.13 -18.05
CA ARG A 209 -10.65 -13.11 -17.42
C ARG A 209 -11.71 -12.61 -18.38
N SER A 210 -12.93 -13.12 -18.26
CA SER A 210 -14.14 -12.58 -18.88
C SER A 210 -15.19 -12.35 -17.80
N ARG A 211 -15.81 -11.16 -17.79
CA ARG A 211 -16.91 -10.82 -16.89
C ARG A 211 -18.10 -10.32 -17.70
N LEU A 212 -19.29 -10.82 -17.38
CA LEU A 212 -20.56 -10.35 -17.93
C LEU A 212 -21.32 -9.59 -16.85
N PHE A 213 -21.84 -8.44 -17.23
CA PHE A 213 -22.64 -7.59 -16.39
C PHE A 213 -23.94 -7.20 -17.08
N LYS A 214 -24.91 -6.74 -16.30
CA LYS A 214 -26.17 -6.17 -16.79
C LYS A 214 -26.46 -4.85 -16.10
N THR A 215 -27.11 -3.95 -16.84
CA THR A 215 -27.49 -2.62 -16.34
C THR A 215 -28.19 -2.76 -14.99
N SER A 216 -27.70 -2.03 -14.00
CA SER A 216 -28.26 -2.02 -12.65
C SER A 216 -29.61 -1.33 -12.63
N THR A 217 -30.46 -1.66 -11.65
CA THR A 217 -31.74 -0.97 -11.41
C THR A 217 -31.57 0.53 -11.12
N LEU A 218 -30.35 0.96 -10.78
CA LEU A 218 -29.96 2.35 -10.56
C LEU A 218 -30.05 3.25 -11.81
N GLU A 219 -30.04 2.66 -13.01
CA GLU A 219 -30.05 3.40 -14.29
C GLU A 219 -31.47 3.70 -14.81
N GLY A 220 -32.52 3.32 -14.06
CA GLY A 220 -33.92 3.49 -14.45
C GLY A 220 -34.46 2.40 -15.39
N SER A 221 -35.69 2.57 -15.91
CA SER A 221 -36.42 1.56 -16.68
C SER A 221 -36.04 1.45 -18.17
N GLY A 222 -34.81 1.84 -18.53
CA GLY A 222 -34.29 1.73 -19.89
C GLY A 222 -34.13 0.28 -20.37
N LYS A 223 -33.94 0.08 -21.69
CA LYS A 223 -33.65 -1.25 -22.25
C LYS A 223 -32.39 -1.83 -21.60
N ALA A 224 -32.44 -3.10 -21.19
CA ALA A 224 -31.32 -3.76 -20.54
C ALA A 224 -30.11 -3.81 -21.48
N VAL A 225 -29.02 -3.17 -21.08
CA VAL A 225 -27.71 -3.30 -21.72
C VAL A 225 -26.91 -4.35 -20.97
N TYR A 226 -26.40 -5.33 -21.70
CA TYR A 226 -25.37 -6.26 -21.23
C TYR A 226 -24.00 -5.64 -21.52
N PHE A 227 -23.10 -5.72 -20.56
CA PHE A 227 -21.75 -5.17 -20.69
C PHE A 227 -20.74 -6.25 -20.34
N CYS A 228 -19.71 -6.39 -21.17
CA CYS A 228 -18.70 -7.43 -21.02
C CYS A 228 -17.32 -6.79 -20.91
N LEU A 229 -16.50 -7.32 -20.00
CA LEU A 229 -15.08 -7.00 -19.92
C LEU A 229 -14.27 -8.28 -20.12
N HIS A 230 -13.37 -8.26 -21.10
CA HIS A 230 -12.44 -9.33 -21.38
C HIS A 230 -11.00 -8.84 -21.17
N ASP A 231 -10.34 -9.35 -20.14
CA ASP A 231 -8.98 -8.99 -19.77
C ASP A 231 -7.97 -9.96 -20.42
N TYR A 232 -6.89 -9.41 -20.97
CA TYR A 232 -5.80 -10.12 -21.63
C TYR A 232 -4.44 -9.58 -21.19
N GLN A 233 -3.43 -10.44 -21.24
CA GLN A 233 -2.02 -10.06 -21.12
C GLN A 233 -1.63 -9.03 -22.19
N LYS A 234 -0.53 -8.29 -21.94
CA LYS A 234 -0.01 -7.26 -22.87
C LYS A 234 0.23 -7.83 -24.27
N GLN A 235 0.91 -8.99 -24.33
CA GLN A 235 0.97 -9.81 -25.53
C GLN A 235 -0.13 -10.87 -25.47
N ASN A 236 -1.00 -10.88 -26.47
CA ASN A 236 -2.14 -11.80 -26.50
C ASN A 236 -2.53 -12.16 -27.94
N GLY A 237 -3.46 -13.10 -28.08
CA GLY A 237 -3.95 -13.64 -29.34
C GLY A 237 -5.19 -12.95 -29.92
N GLN A 238 -5.51 -11.72 -29.50
CA GLN A 238 -6.61 -10.96 -30.10
C GLN A 238 -6.41 -10.83 -31.62
N GLY A 239 -7.48 -11.10 -32.37
CA GLY A 239 -7.46 -11.16 -33.84
C GLY A 239 -6.87 -12.45 -34.45
N GLY A 240 -6.33 -13.36 -33.61
CA GLY A 240 -5.84 -14.67 -34.03
C GLY A 240 -6.94 -15.69 -34.34
N ALA A 241 -6.54 -16.93 -34.62
CA ALA A 241 -7.46 -18.01 -35.02
C ALA A 241 -8.51 -18.33 -33.94
N GLU A 242 -8.09 -18.52 -32.69
CA GLU A 242 -9.02 -18.79 -31.58
C GLU A 242 -10.01 -17.64 -31.34
N HIS A 243 -9.54 -16.39 -31.45
CA HIS A 243 -10.42 -15.23 -31.32
C HIS A 243 -11.44 -15.17 -32.47
N LYS A 244 -11.02 -15.42 -33.72
CA LYS A 244 -11.93 -15.49 -34.87
C LYS A 244 -12.94 -16.62 -34.70
N ALA A 245 -12.51 -17.81 -34.26
CA ALA A 245 -13.40 -18.94 -34.00
C ALA A 245 -14.46 -18.61 -32.93
N SER A 246 -14.09 -17.85 -31.88
CA SER A 246 -15.06 -17.41 -30.85
C SER A 246 -16.15 -16.47 -31.36
N MET A 247 -15.98 -15.92 -32.57
CA MET A 247 -16.89 -14.96 -33.20
C MET A 247 -17.67 -15.55 -34.39
N ASP A 248 -17.45 -16.82 -34.75
CA ASP A 248 -17.96 -17.45 -35.96
C ASP A 248 -18.60 -18.81 -35.66
N THR A 249 -19.45 -18.86 -34.63
CA THR A 249 -20.25 -20.05 -34.29
C THR A 249 -21.68 -19.90 -34.81
N THR A 250 -22.33 -21.03 -35.08
CA THR A 250 -23.75 -21.06 -35.48
C THR A 250 -24.63 -20.46 -34.38
N TRP A 251 -24.41 -20.85 -33.12
CA TRP A 251 -25.21 -20.36 -32.00
C TRP A 251 -25.05 -18.86 -31.78
N ARG A 252 -23.82 -18.32 -31.89
CA ARG A 252 -23.62 -16.87 -31.89
C ARG A 252 -24.45 -16.19 -32.97
N THR A 253 -24.40 -16.67 -34.20
CA THR A 253 -25.12 -16.05 -35.33
C THR A 253 -26.61 -16.00 -35.05
N GLU A 254 -27.20 -17.12 -34.60
CA GLU A 254 -28.61 -17.19 -34.22
C GLU A 254 -28.98 -16.19 -33.10
N VAL A 255 -28.13 -16.09 -32.07
CA VAL A 255 -28.34 -15.17 -30.95
C VAL A 255 -28.22 -13.72 -31.40
N PHE A 256 -27.22 -13.39 -32.20
CA PHE A 256 -26.98 -12.03 -32.67
C PHE A 256 -28.08 -11.55 -33.61
N ASP A 257 -28.49 -12.38 -34.57
CA ASP A 257 -29.50 -12.00 -35.56
C ASP A 257 -30.88 -11.79 -34.93
N LYS A 258 -31.22 -12.57 -33.89
CA LYS A 258 -32.55 -12.54 -33.27
C LYS A 258 -32.64 -11.64 -32.03
N TYR A 259 -31.60 -11.63 -31.19
CA TYR A 259 -31.67 -11.09 -29.84
C TYR A 259 -30.77 -9.87 -29.58
N VAL A 260 -29.86 -9.52 -30.50
CA VAL A 260 -28.98 -8.35 -30.35
C VAL A 260 -29.44 -7.22 -31.27
N ALA A 261 -29.80 -6.08 -30.68
CA ALA A 261 -30.21 -4.87 -31.41
C ALA A 261 -29.01 -4.00 -31.81
N SER A 262 -28.02 -3.87 -30.92
CA SER A 262 -26.80 -3.12 -31.21
C SER A 262 -25.61 -3.67 -30.43
N LYS A 263 -24.41 -3.42 -30.97
CA LYS A 263 -23.13 -3.77 -30.35
C LYS A 263 -22.15 -2.61 -30.46
N GLY A 264 -21.58 -2.19 -29.34
CA GLY A 264 -20.35 -1.42 -29.29
C GLY A 264 -19.18 -2.27 -28.84
N ARG A 265 -17.97 -1.86 -29.20
CA ARG A 265 -16.73 -2.50 -28.78
C ARG A 265 -15.62 -1.48 -28.73
N GLN A 266 -14.87 -1.49 -27.64
CA GLN A 266 -13.66 -0.68 -27.51
C GLN A 266 -12.55 -1.48 -26.83
N THR A 267 -11.31 -1.22 -27.23
CA THR A 267 -10.13 -1.85 -26.62
C THR A 267 -9.40 -0.81 -25.79
N TRP A 268 -9.06 -1.21 -24.57
CA TRP A 268 -8.49 -0.38 -23.53
C TRP A 268 -7.15 -0.94 -23.08
N SER A 269 -6.23 -0.07 -22.71
CA SER A 269 -4.96 -0.42 -22.09
C SER A 269 -4.91 0.17 -20.69
N LEU A 270 -4.68 -0.68 -19.69
CA LEU A 270 -4.54 -0.25 -18.30
C LEU A 270 -3.28 0.59 -18.15
N PHE A 271 -3.38 1.76 -17.50
CA PHE A 271 -2.20 2.61 -17.26
C PHE A 271 -2.07 3.08 -15.81
N TYR A 272 -3.07 2.82 -14.96
CA TYR A 272 -3.01 3.21 -13.55
C TYR A 272 -3.88 2.32 -12.68
N VAL A 273 -3.36 1.95 -11.51
CA VAL A 273 -4.08 1.22 -10.45
C VAL A 273 -4.15 2.11 -9.22
N PHE A 274 -5.35 2.33 -8.68
CA PHE A 274 -5.51 3.15 -7.48
C PHE A 274 -5.04 2.42 -6.23
N GLY A 275 -4.47 3.20 -5.30
CA GLY A 275 -4.44 2.86 -3.89
C GLY A 275 -5.38 3.80 -3.10
N PRO A 276 -5.68 3.51 -1.83
CA PRO A 276 -6.43 4.41 -0.95
C PRO A 276 -5.65 5.69 -0.57
N ALA A 277 -4.35 5.72 -0.86
CA ALA A 277 -3.45 6.85 -0.58
C ALA A 277 -2.99 7.54 -1.88
N PRO A 278 -3.05 8.88 -1.97
CA PRO A 278 -2.48 9.65 -3.07
C PRO A 278 -0.97 9.41 -3.25
N ARG A 279 -0.51 9.20 -4.49
CA ARG A 279 0.89 8.76 -4.73
C ARG A 279 1.49 9.20 -6.06
N ASP A 280 0.71 9.81 -6.95
CA ASP A 280 1.18 10.17 -8.29
C ASP A 280 1.95 11.50 -8.24
N LEU A 281 3.27 11.40 -8.07
CA LEU A 281 4.17 12.54 -8.18
C LEU A 281 4.44 12.96 -9.62
N SER A 282 4.26 12.05 -10.61
CA SER A 282 4.60 12.31 -12.02
C SER A 282 3.73 13.43 -12.56
N SER A 283 2.40 13.25 -12.53
CA SER A 283 1.47 14.26 -13.02
C SER A 283 1.56 15.56 -12.21
N LEU A 284 1.78 15.46 -10.89
CA LEU A 284 1.93 16.60 -10.00
C LEU A 284 3.17 17.44 -10.32
N SER A 285 4.26 16.80 -10.77
CA SER A 285 5.52 17.48 -11.07
C SER A 285 5.49 18.34 -12.34
N GLU A 286 4.53 18.09 -13.22
CA GLU A 286 4.32 18.85 -14.45
C GLU A 286 3.46 20.11 -14.25
N LEU A 287 2.86 20.27 -13.07
CA LEU A 287 1.96 21.38 -12.77
C LEU A 287 2.68 22.63 -12.25
N PRO A 288 2.14 23.83 -12.50
CA PRO A 288 2.66 25.06 -11.92
C PRO A 288 2.36 25.17 -10.41
N ALA A 289 3.14 25.98 -9.69
CA ALA A 289 2.95 26.26 -8.26
C ALA A 289 1.50 26.66 -7.88
N SER A 290 0.80 27.35 -8.77
CA SER A 290 -0.60 27.77 -8.58
C SER A 290 -1.60 26.61 -8.52
N ALA A 291 -1.19 25.39 -8.88
CA ALA A 291 -2.02 24.19 -8.82
C ALA A 291 -1.94 23.47 -7.45
N ALA A 292 -1.26 24.07 -6.47
CA ALA A 292 -1.21 23.53 -5.11
C ALA A 292 -2.62 23.32 -4.56
N PHE A 293 -2.80 22.24 -3.81
CA PHE A 293 -4.09 21.84 -3.30
C PHE A 293 -3.99 21.45 -1.84
N THR A 294 -5.07 21.73 -1.10
CA THR A 294 -5.31 21.23 0.23
C THR A 294 -6.76 20.77 0.31
N SER A 295 -7.00 19.57 0.82
CA SER A 295 -8.34 19.04 1.04
C SER A 295 -9.09 19.86 2.10
N ALA A 296 -10.42 19.83 2.06
CA ALA A 296 -11.25 20.61 2.98
C ALA A 296 -11.00 20.30 4.47
N ASP A 297 -10.60 19.06 4.79
CA ASP A 297 -10.24 18.63 6.14
C ASP A 297 -8.77 18.91 6.51
N GLY A 298 -7.99 19.49 5.60
CA GLY A 298 -6.56 19.80 5.79
C GLY A 298 -5.64 18.58 5.84
N LYS A 299 -6.16 17.36 5.70
CA LYS A 299 -5.36 16.14 5.89
C LYS A 299 -4.58 15.71 4.65
N THR A 300 -4.93 16.23 3.48
CA THR A 300 -4.20 16.01 2.23
C THR A 300 -3.77 17.34 1.64
N SER A 301 -2.50 17.49 1.31
CA SER A 301 -1.99 18.64 0.58
C SER A 301 -0.95 18.25 -0.46
N THR A 302 -0.84 19.05 -1.52
CA THR A 302 0.13 18.84 -2.61
C THR A 302 0.92 20.11 -2.89
N ILE A 303 2.21 19.93 -3.16
CA ILE A 303 3.10 20.98 -3.69
C ILE A 303 3.49 20.52 -5.10
N PRO A 304 3.05 21.22 -6.16
CA PRO A 304 3.37 20.88 -7.54
C PRO A 304 4.74 21.43 -7.97
N GLY A 305 5.22 20.95 -9.12
CA GLY A 305 6.48 21.35 -9.74
C GLY A 305 7.58 20.29 -9.60
N PRO A 306 8.83 20.60 -10.03
CA PRO A 306 9.90 19.60 -10.11
C PRO A 306 10.19 18.85 -8.81
N ASP A 307 10.03 19.52 -7.68
CA ASP A 307 10.18 18.96 -6.33
C ASP A 307 8.83 18.54 -5.72
N ALA A 308 7.97 17.92 -6.54
CA ALA A 308 6.60 17.59 -6.17
C ALA A 308 6.51 16.85 -4.81
N VAL A 309 5.50 17.21 -4.03
CA VAL A 309 5.25 16.64 -2.70
C VAL A 309 3.78 16.31 -2.54
N ILE A 310 3.51 15.13 -2.01
CA ILE A 310 2.20 14.76 -1.48
C ILE A 310 2.34 14.57 0.02
N SER A 311 1.53 15.29 0.81
CA SER A 311 1.34 14.99 2.24
C SER A 311 -0.10 14.51 2.41
N SER A 312 -0.29 13.32 2.96
CA SER A 312 -1.63 12.74 3.15
C SER A 312 -1.60 11.75 4.32
N TYR A 313 -2.55 10.82 4.35
CA TYR A 313 -2.65 9.82 5.40
C TYR A 313 -3.18 8.48 4.87
N ILE A 314 -2.89 7.42 5.62
CA ILE A 314 -3.61 6.15 5.54
C ILE A 314 -4.49 5.95 6.78
N THR A 315 -5.47 5.06 6.67
CA THR A 315 -6.22 4.55 7.82
C THR A 315 -5.87 3.09 8.05
N THR A 316 -5.39 2.76 9.23
CA THR A 316 -5.08 1.38 9.63
C THR A 316 -6.37 0.58 9.90
N ARG A 317 -6.23 -0.73 10.11
CA ARG A 317 -7.37 -1.63 10.38
C ARG A 317 -8.10 -1.31 11.68
N ASP A 318 -7.39 -0.77 12.66
CA ASP A 318 -7.89 -0.28 13.96
C ASP A 318 -8.28 1.21 13.92
N ALA A 319 -8.61 1.72 12.72
CA ALA A 319 -9.10 3.07 12.44
C ALA A 319 -8.14 4.22 12.83
N LEU A 320 -6.85 3.93 13.05
CA LEU A 320 -5.85 4.95 13.32
C LEU A 320 -5.44 5.64 12.01
N THR A 321 -5.35 6.97 12.05
CA THR A 321 -4.81 7.76 10.95
C THR A 321 -3.29 7.85 11.08
N ILE A 322 -2.56 7.44 10.04
CA ILE A 322 -1.11 7.59 9.93
C ILE A 322 -0.78 8.60 8.84
N PRO A 323 -0.33 9.82 9.20
CA PRO A 323 0.18 10.79 8.25
C PRO A 323 1.44 10.29 7.55
N TYR A 324 1.57 10.61 6.27
CA TYR A 324 2.77 10.38 5.48
C TYR A 324 3.05 11.55 4.55
N ARG A 325 4.30 11.59 4.08
CA ARG A 325 4.81 12.51 3.09
C ARG A 325 5.61 11.74 2.05
N LEU A 326 5.31 11.96 0.77
CA LEU A 326 5.97 11.38 -0.38
C LEU A 326 6.58 12.50 -1.22
N GLU A 327 7.88 12.42 -1.51
CA GLU A 327 8.63 13.44 -2.25
C GLU A 327 9.88 12.85 -2.94
N GLY A 328 10.65 13.69 -3.64
CA GLY A 328 11.84 13.26 -4.37
C GLY A 328 11.51 12.92 -5.82
N ASN A 329 12.12 11.86 -6.36
CA ASN A 329 11.95 11.49 -7.76
C ASN A 329 10.49 11.18 -8.13
N SER A 330 9.96 11.91 -9.11
CA SER A 330 8.55 11.82 -9.52
C SER A 330 8.22 10.66 -10.46
N SER A 331 9.24 9.99 -11.04
CA SER A 331 9.05 8.86 -11.95
C SER A 331 8.37 7.69 -11.25
N SER A 332 7.39 7.04 -11.89
CA SER A 332 6.60 5.93 -11.32
C SER A 332 7.47 4.76 -10.83
N GLY A 333 8.53 4.42 -11.56
CA GLY A 333 9.47 3.33 -11.24
C GLY A 333 10.68 3.73 -10.38
N ALA A 334 10.67 4.92 -9.76
CA ALA A 334 11.77 5.36 -8.91
C ALA A 334 11.94 4.45 -7.67
N PRO A 335 13.17 3.99 -7.35
CA PRO A 335 13.43 3.27 -6.12
C PRO A 335 13.02 4.12 -4.90
N THR A 336 12.32 3.51 -3.95
CA THR A 336 11.80 4.23 -2.78
C THR A 336 12.63 3.93 -1.53
N VAL A 337 13.03 4.97 -0.80
CA VAL A 337 13.54 4.92 0.57
C VAL A 337 12.44 5.32 1.55
N ALA A 338 12.29 4.57 2.64
CA ALA A 338 11.38 4.94 3.73
C ALA A 338 12.17 5.28 5.01
N LEU A 339 11.66 6.26 5.77
CA LEU A 339 12.27 6.74 7.00
C LEU A 339 11.33 6.49 8.20
N SER A 340 11.81 5.77 9.22
CA SER A 340 11.06 5.32 10.39
C SER A 340 11.54 6.01 11.66
N ASN A 341 10.65 6.76 12.29
CA ASN A 341 11.00 7.75 13.31
C ASN A 341 11.39 7.14 14.67
N SER A 342 12.10 7.93 15.47
CA SER A 342 12.20 7.68 16.91
C SER A 342 10.83 7.88 17.58
N LEU A 343 10.58 7.19 18.70
CA LEU A 343 9.43 7.50 19.55
C LEU A 343 9.47 8.98 19.97
N LEU A 344 8.33 9.63 20.21
CA LEU A 344 8.19 11.06 20.53
C LEU A 344 8.57 12.03 19.39
N THR A 345 9.01 11.57 18.23
CA THR A 345 9.32 12.47 17.10
C THR A 345 8.26 12.38 16.00
N SER A 346 8.34 13.28 15.02
CA SER A 346 7.53 13.21 13.80
C SER A 346 8.41 12.97 12.58
N LEU A 347 7.79 12.78 11.42
CA LEU A 347 8.45 12.67 10.12
C LEU A 347 9.39 13.86 9.80
N HIS A 348 9.24 14.98 10.51
CA HIS A 348 10.09 16.17 10.38
C HIS A 348 11.47 16.01 11.02
N MET A 349 11.71 14.96 11.84
CA MET A 349 13.05 14.65 12.33
C MET A 349 14.04 14.30 11.20
N TRP A 350 13.52 14.08 9.99
CA TRP A 350 14.30 13.73 8.82
C TRP A 350 14.53 14.91 7.86
N ASP A 351 14.01 16.12 8.15
CA ASP A 351 14.05 17.23 7.18
C ASP A 351 15.47 17.57 6.72
N PHE A 352 16.44 17.63 7.63
CA PHE A 352 17.85 17.90 7.28
C PHE A 352 18.46 16.78 6.42
N PHE A 353 18.20 15.52 6.78
CA PHE A 353 18.72 14.38 6.01
C PHE A 353 18.04 14.23 4.65
N VAL A 354 16.75 14.53 4.53
CA VAL A 354 16.03 14.53 3.25
C VAL A 354 16.59 15.58 2.29
N ALA A 355 17.01 16.74 2.78
CA ALA A 355 17.68 17.74 1.95
C ALA A 355 18.95 17.16 1.29
N ILE A 356 19.78 16.46 2.07
CA ILE A 356 20.97 15.77 1.58
C ILE A 356 20.60 14.67 0.58
N LEU A 357 19.59 13.84 0.87
CA LEU A 357 19.16 12.79 -0.04
C LEU A 357 18.69 13.33 -1.39
N LYS A 358 17.91 14.42 -1.40
CA LYS A 358 17.45 15.05 -2.65
C LYS A 358 18.61 15.56 -3.50
N GLU A 359 19.65 16.10 -2.87
CA GLU A 359 20.84 16.59 -3.56
C GLU A 359 21.73 15.44 -4.08
N ARG A 360 22.06 14.47 -3.21
CA ARG A 360 23.07 13.44 -3.49
C ARG A 360 22.50 12.20 -4.17
N ARG A 361 21.19 11.96 -4.04
CA ARG A 361 20.46 10.80 -4.56
C ARG A 361 19.13 11.20 -5.21
N PRO A 362 19.16 12.07 -6.25
CA PRO A 362 17.96 12.52 -6.96
C PRO A 362 17.22 11.38 -7.70
N ASP A 363 17.80 10.19 -7.78
CA ASP A 363 17.16 8.98 -8.30
C ASP A 363 16.11 8.39 -7.34
N LEU A 364 16.11 8.80 -6.06
CA LEU A 364 15.26 8.22 -5.03
C LEU A 364 13.93 8.95 -4.89
N ARG A 365 12.88 8.16 -4.70
CA ARG A 365 11.64 8.61 -4.05
C ARG A 365 11.79 8.43 -2.55
N ILE A 366 11.31 9.38 -1.76
CA ILE A 366 11.42 9.41 -0.31
C ILE A 366 10.03 9.34 0.30
N LEU A 367 9.81 8.33 1.16
CA LEU A 367 8.63 8.17 1.98
C LEU A 367 8.99 8.47 3.45
N ARG A 368 8.24 9.39 4.05
CA ARG A 368 8.27 9.64 5.48
C ARG A 368 6.88 9.45 6.05
N TYR A 369 6.77 8.97 7.27
CA TYR A 369 5.47 8.76 7.91
C TYR A 369 5.59 8.95 9.42
N ASP A 370 4.50 9.35 10.06
CA ASP A 370 4.43 9.37 11.52
C ASP A 370 4.09 7.97 12.04
N THR A 371 4.72 7.55 13.13
CA THR A 371 4.41 6.27 13.74
C THR A 371 3.09 6.34 14.51
N ARG A 372 2.44 5.19 14.74
CA ARG A 372 1.28 5.12 15.65
C ARG A 372 1.59 5.79 16.98
N GLY A 373 0.56 6.37 17.60
CA GLY A 373 0.64 7.11 18.85
C GLY A 373 1.26 8.50 18.78
N ARG A 374 1.73 8.99 17.62
CA ARG A 374 2.22 10.38 17.52
C ARG A 374 1.11 11.42 17.74
N HIS A 375 -0.06 11.14 17.17
CA HIS A 375 -1.18 12.10 17.10
C HIS A 375 -2.44 11.63 17.85
N ALA A 376 -2.66 10.33 17.92
CA ALA A 376 -3.87 9.72 18.49
C ALA A 376 -3.63 8.24 18.82
N VAL A 377 -4.61 7.65 19.50
CA VAL A 377 -4.72 6.19 19.75
C VAL A 377 -5.72 5.54 18.79
N PRO A 378 -5.58 4.22 18.52
CA PRO A 378 -6.56 3.49 17.72
C PRO A 378 -7.94 3.43 18.40
N GLN A 379 -8.97 3.06 17.62
CA GLN A 379 -10.35 2.95 18.11
C GLN A 379 -10.93 1.57 17.79
N PRO A 380 -11.21 0.72 18.81
CA PRO A 380 -10.98 0.95 20.25
C PRO A 380 -9.48 1.01 20.63
N PRO A 381 -9.11 1.62 21.78
CA PRO A 381 -7.72 1.64 22.23
C PRO A 381 -7.19 0.22 22.48
N VAL A 382 -6.06 -0.10 21.84
CA VAL A 382 -5.34 -1.38 21.99
C VAL A 382 -3.86 -1.06 22.19
N ALA A 383 -3.20 -1.77 23.11
CA ALA A 383 -1.76 -1.62 23.32
C ALA A 383 -0.97 -1.90 22.03
N ALA A 384 0.02 -1.08 21.75
CA ALA A 384 0.92 -1.28 20.63
C ALA A 384 1.95 -2.38 20.97
N SER A 385 2.28 -3.20 19.98
CA SER A 385 3.47 -4.05 20.02
C SER A 385 4.45 -3.59 18.94
N LEU A 386 5.73 -3.99 19.04
CA LEU A 386 6.69 -3.71 17.97
C LEU A 386 6.23 -4.30 16.61
N ASP A 387 5.56 -5.45 16.64
CA ASP A 387 4.94 -6.06 15.46
C ASP A 387 3.84 -5.17 14.89
N THR A 388 2.99 -4.58 15.73
CA THR A 388 1.94 -3.67 15.27
C THR A 388 2.52 -2.41 14.63
N VAL A 389 3.59 -1.83 15.21
CA VAL A 389 4.30 -0.69 14.62
C VAL A 389 4.96 -1.08 13.28
N THR A 390 5.42 -2.32 13.15
CA THR A 390 6.02 -2.87 11.92
C THR A 390 4.96 -3.11 10.85
N ASP A 391 3.80 -3.65 11.22
CA ASP A 391 2.68 -3.92 10.32
C ASP A 391 2.06 -2.62 9.79
N ASP A 392 2.10 -1.54 10.55
CA ASP A 392 1.71 -0.22 10.06
C ASP A 392 2.55 0.24 8.87
N LEU A 393 3.86 0.02 8.89
CA LEU A 393 4.71 0.33 7.74
C LEU A 393 4.27 -0.50 6.53
N ALA A 394 3.99 -1.79 6.70
CA ALA A 394 3.46 -2.62 5.61
C ALA A 394 2.15 -2.06 5.05
N LEU A 395 1.22 -1.61 5.92
CA LEU A 395 -0.03 -0.97 5.50
C LEU A 395 0.21 0.34 4.75
N VAL A 396 1.19 1.17 5.17
CA VAL A 396 1.57 2.39 4.45
C VAL A 396 2.08 2.04 3.05
N LEU A 397 2.95 1.04 2.93
CA LEU A 397 3.49 0.60 1.64
C LEU A 397 2.38 0.03 0.74
N ASP A 398 1.48 -0.78 1.28
CA ASP A 398 0.37 -1.37 0.51
C ASP A 398 -0.60 -0.28 0.01
N ALA A 399 -0.95 0.68 0.87
CA ALA A 399 -1.81 1.81 0.50
C ALA A 399 -1.21 2.69 -0.61
N LEU A 400 0.12 2.83 -0.62
CA LEU A 400 0.89 3.54 -1.65
C LEU A 400 1.30 2.65 -2.83
N ARG A 401 0.93 1.37 -2.82
CA ARG A 401 1.32 0.37 -3.82
C ARG A 401 2.84 0.30 -4.04
N ILE A 402 3.61 0.33 -2.96
CA ILE A 402 5.07 0.16 -2.98
C ILE A 402 5.37 -1.33 -2.70
N PRO A 403 5.67 -2.14 -3.73
CA PRO A 403 5.88 -3.58 -3.54
C PRO A 403 7.17 -3.86 -2.79
N LYS A 404 8.21 -3.04 -2.98
CA LYS A 404 9.51 -3.24 -2.34
C LYS A 404 10.22 -1.92 -2.10
N LEU A 405 10.75 -1.74 -0.89
CA LEU A 405 11.63 -0.63 -0.56
C LEU A 405 13.06 -0.92 -1.01
N GLN A 406 13.72 0.08 -1.59
CA GLN A 406 15.16 -0.01 -1.82
C GLN A 406 15.92 0.09 -0.49
N THR A 407 15.51 0.99 0.40
CA THR A 407 16.13 1.11 1.71
C THR A 407 15.11 1.53 2.75
N LEU A 408 15.20 0.94 3.94
CA LEU A 408 14.49 1.39 5.13
C LEU A 408 15.53 1.89 6.13
N ILE A 409 15.42 3.16 6.53
CA ILE A 409 16.24 3.73 7.58
C ILE A 409 15.34 3.99 8.78
N GLY A 410 15.78 3.59 9.96
CA GLY A 410 15.07 3.95 11.18
C GLY A 410 16.01 4.14 12.35
N VAL A 411 15.54 4.90 13.33
CA VAL A 411 16.31 5.25 14.53
C VAL A 411 15.52 4.94 15.79
N SER A 412 16.18 4.44 16.84
CA SER A 412 15.56 4.12 18.12
C SER A 412 14.40 3.11 17.98
N MET A 413 13.17 3.47 18.35
CA MET A 413 11.98 2.66 18.05
C MET A 413 11.89 2.32 16.55
N GLY A 414 12.12 3.29 15.66
CA GLY A 414 12.19 3.08 14.21
C GLY A 414 13.35 2.17 13.79
N GLY A 415 14.46 2.14 14.55
CA GLY A 415 15.58 1.22 14.32
C GLY A 415 15.19 -0.23 14.64
N ALA A 416 14.51 -0.44 15.77
CA ALA A 416 13.92 -1.74 16.11
C ALA A 416 12.84 -2.16 15.11
N THR A 417 11.97 -1.23 14.68
CA THR A 417 10.97 -1.47 13.62
C THR A 417 11.63 -1.85 12.30
N THR A 418 12.73 -1.19 11.95
CA THR A 418 13.48 -1.46 10.72
C THR A 418 14.04 -2.88 10.70
N LEU A 419 14.69 -3.31 11.80
CA LEU A 419 15.18 -4.67 11.93
C LEU A 419 14.03 -5.69 11.94
N ASN A 420 12.93 -5.41 12.64
CA ASN A 420 11.78 -6.30 12.68
C ASN A 420 11.13 -6.45 11.29
N PHE A 421 11.03 -5.35 10.52
CA PHE A 421 10.53 -5.38 9.14
C PHE A 421 11.43 -6.23 8.24
N ALA A 422 12.76 -6.11 8.38
CA ALA A 422 13.71 -6.91 7.61
C ALA A 422 13.57 -8.42 7.90
N ILE A 423 13.29 -8.80 9.15
CA ILE A 423 13.05 -10.19 9.58
C ILE A 423 11.70 -10.71 9.07
N LYS A 424 10.63 -9.92 9.26
CA LYS A 424 9.24 -10.33 9.01
C LYS A 424 8.83 -10.23 7.53
N HIS A 425 9.39 -9.28 6.80
CA HIS A 425 9.04 -8.97 5.41
C HIS A 425 10.27 -8.93 4.49
N PRO A 426 11.12 -9.98 4.44
CA PRO A 426 12.39 -9.95 3.72
C PRO A 426 12.23 -9.76 2.20
N THR A 427 11.07 -10.10 1.63
CA THR A 427 10.77 -9.88 0.21
C THR A 427 10.36 -8.44 -0.12
N ARG A 428 10.00 -7.63 0.90
CA ARG A 428 9.53 -6.25 0.77
C ARG A 428 10.65 -5.22 0.98
N LEU A 429 11.88 -5.65 1.24
CA LEU A 429 13.00 -4.77 1.54
C LEU A 429 14.29 -5.25 0.85
N GLU A 430 14.97 -4.36 0.12
CA GLU A 430 16.28 -4.67 -0.46
C GLU A 430 17.41 -4.53 0.55
N ARG A 431 17.39 -3.45 1.35
CA ARG A 431 18.48 -3.06 2.26
C ARG A 431 17.95 -2.29 3.46
N PHE A 432 18.68 -2.28 4.58
CA PHE A 432 18.26 -1.50 5.75
C PHE A 432 19.41 -0.82 6.50
N ILE A 433 19.10 0.26 7.20
CA ILE A 433 20.00 0.97 8.11
C ILE A 433 19.26 1.17 9.44
N ALA A 434 19.69 0.47 10.49
CA ALA A 434 19.07 0.55 11.81
C ALA A 434 19.98 1.33 12.77
N CYS A 435 19.47 2.45 13.28
CA CYS A 435 20.23 3.44 14.04
C CYS A 435 19.84 3.43 15.53
N ASP A 436 20.82 3.56 16.42
CA ASP A 436 20.64 3.94 17.84
C ASP A 436 19.51 3.18 18.56
N PHE A 437 19.47 1.85 18.38
CA PHE A 437 18.40 1.00 18.89
C PHE A 437 18.95 -0.15 19.74
N ASN A 438 18.08 -0.79 20.50
CA ASN A 438 18.39 -2.02 21.21
C ASN A 438 17.64 -3.19 20.56
N ALA A 439 18.25 -4.38 20.50
CA ALA A 439 17.60 -5.57 19.94
C ALA A 439 16.55 -6.17 20.89
N THR A 440 16.57 -5.81 22.17
CA THR A 440 15.67 -6.35 23.21
C THR A 440 15.29 -5.29 24.21
N SER A 441 14.05 -5.36 24.69
CA SER A 441 13.67 -4.67 25.92
C SER A 441 14.21 -5.40 27.16
N SER A 442 14.36 -4.65 28.25
CA SER A 442 14.64 -5.18 29.60
C SER A 442 13.60 -4.67 30.58
N PRO A 443 13.37 -5.35 31.73
CA PRO A 443 12.46 -4.84 32.76
C PRO A 443 12.79 -3.43 33.23
N ALA A 444 14.08 -3.07 33.28
CA ALA A 444 14.53 -1.72 33.61
C ALA A 444 14.13 -0.68 32.54
N ASN A 445 14.23 -1.04 31.25
CA ASN A 445 13.74 -0.21 30.15
C ASN A 445 12.22 -0.02 30.21
N THR A 446 11.48 -1.10 30.48
CA THR A 446 10.02 -1.05 30.67
C THR A 446 9.63 -0.10 31.79
N GLN A 447 10.30 -0.18 32.94
CA GLN A 447 10.04 0.74 34.06
C GLN A 447 10.38 2.18 33.68
N ALA A 448 11.51 2.42 33.00
CA ALA A 448 11.87 3.76 32.55
C ALA A 448 10.82 4.39 31.61
N TRP A 449 10.17 3.60 30.74
CA TRP A 449 9.07 4.09 29.92
C TRP A 449 7.81 4.40 30.73
N LYS A 450 7.48 3.58 31.74
CA LYS A 450 6.37 3.88 32.66
C LYS A 450 6.61 5.18 33.46
N ASP A 451 7.85 5.40 33.89
CA ASP A 451 8.21 6.63 34.61
C ASP A 451 8.09 7.85 33.69
N ARG A 452 8.50 7.74 32.42
CA ARG A 452 8.34 8.81 31.41
C ARG A 452 6.87 9.08 31.09
N ILE A 453 6.03 8.05 31.02
CA ILE A 453 4.58 8.21 30.88
C ILE A 453 4.03 9.02 32.06
N ALA A 454 4.41 8.69 33.29
CA ALA A 454 3.97 9.43 34.47
C ALA A 454 4.37 10.91 34.45
N VAL A 455 5.57 11.24 33.93
CA VAL A 455 5.98 12.63 33.70
C VAL A 455 5.09 13.28 32.64
N ALA A 456 4.86 12.63 31.49
CA ALA A 456 4.02 13.19 30.43
C ALA A 456 2.58 13.45 30.87
N GLU A 457 1.98 12.54 31.65
CA GLU A 457 0.60 12.63 32.14
C GLU A 457 0.45 13.66 33.29
N ALA A 458 1.54 14.06 33.94
CA ALA A 458 1.51 15.05 35.01
C ALA A 458 0.90 16.39 34.54
N ASN A 459 0.36 17.14 35.50
CA ASN A 459 -0.24 18.46 35.26
C ASN A 459 -1.34 18.45 34.17
N GLY A 460 -2.10 17.36 34.07
CA GLY A 460 -3.14 17.19 33.06
C GLY A 460 -2.60 17.04 31.65
N GLY A 461 -1.46 16.36 31.48
CA GLY A 461 -0.78 16.16 30.20
C GLY A 461 0.24 17.22 29.82
N LYS A 462 0.35 18.32 30.59
CA LYS A 462 1.35 19.38 30.31
C LYS A 462 2.78 18.98 30.67
N GLY A 463 2.95 17.91 31.45
CA GLY A 463 4.28 17.38 31.76
C GLY A 463 5.03 16.85 30.54
N ILE A 464 4.39 16.71 29.38
CA ILE A 464 5.08 16.42 28.11
C ILE A 464 6.13 17.47 27.73
N GLU A 465 5.93 18.75 28.11
CA GLU A 465 6.90 19.82 27.87
C GLU A 465 8.16 19.63 28.73
N GLU A 466 7.99 19.21 29.98
CA GLU A 466 9.11 18.87 30.87
C GLU A 466 9.84 17.62 30.37
N LEU A 467 9.09 16.58 29.98
CA LEU A 467 9.66 15.37 29.40
C LEU A 467 10.46 15.68 28.12
N ALA A 468 10.02 16.67 27.33
CA ALA A 468 10.72 17.09 26.11
C ALA A 468 12.12 17.60 26.42
N VAL A 469 12.25 18.53 27.36
CA VAL A 469 13.55 19.07 27.79
C VAL A 469 14.46 17.95 28.31
N GLN A 470 13.94 17.12 29.23
CA GLN A 470 14.68 15.98 29.78
C GLN A 470 15.10 14.96 28.71
N THR A 471 14.30 14.82 27.65
CA THR A 471 14.58 13.88 26.56
C THR A 471 15.67 14.42 25.65
N VAL A 472 15.62 15.69 25.26
CA VAL A 472 16.64 16.30 24.40
C VAL A 472 17.99 16.39 25.10
N GLU A 473 18.03 16.79 26.38
CA GLU A 473 19.27 16.79 27.19
C GLU A 473 19.93 15.41 27.26
N ARG A 474 19.12 14.34 27.24
CA ARG A 474 19.61 12.96 27.23
C ARG A 474 20.03 12.48 25.84
N TRP A 475 19.32 12.92 24.81
CA TRP A 475 19.53 12.46 23.43
C TRP A 475 20.73 13.12 22.77
N PHE A 476 20.90 14.42 22.91
CA PHE A 476 21.90 15.15 22.15
C PHE A 476 23.29 15.03 22.78
N SER A 477 24.32 15.02 21.93
CA SER A 477 25.69 15.18 22.41
C SER A 477 25.94 16.61 22.92
N PRO A 478 26.85 16.82 23.89
CA PRO A 478 27.27 18.16 24.27
C PRO A 478 27.75 19.03 23.10
N GLN A 479 28.32 18.40 22.06
CA GLN A 479 28.85 19.07 20.87
C GLN A 479 27.76 19.52 19.88
N SER A 480 26.57 18.92 19.93
CA SER A 480 25.45 19.21 19.03
C SER A 480 24.34 20.04 19.70
N MET A 481 24.31 20.13 21.03
CA MET A 481 23.32 20.91 21.79
C MET A 481 23.21 22.38 21.33
N ASP A 482 24.34 23.01 21.00
CA ASP A 482 24.38 24.43 20.62
C ASP A 482 24.27 24.66 19.08
N LYS A 483 24.13 23.60 18.28
CA LYS A 483 24.11 23.72 16.81
C LYS A 483 22.75 24.25 16.33
N ALA A 484 22.77 25.50 15.83
CA ALA A 484 21.75 26.09 14.94
C ALA A 484 20.27 25.93 15.38
N GLY A 485 20.00 25.85 16.69
CA GLY A 485 18.64 25.69 17.22
C GLY A 485 18.06 24.27 17.08
N ALA A 486 18.85 23.27 16.67
CA ALA A 486 18.39 21.89 16.49
C ALA A 486 17.80 21.32 17.78
N ALA A 487 18.48 21.50 18.93
CA ALA A 487 17.99 21.04 20.22
C ALA A 487 16.61 21.64 20.57
N GLN A 488 16.40 22.94 20.30
CA GLN A 488 15.11 23.58 20.51
C GLN A 488 14.03 23.01 19.56
N ALA A 489 14.35 22.87 18.27
CA ALA A 489 13.41 22.31 17.30
C ALA A 489 12.99 20.87 17.65
N MET A 490 13.92 20.04 18.15
CA MET A 490 13.60 18.71 18.67
C MET A 490 12.76 18.80 19.95
N THR A 491 13.06 19.73 20.85
CA THR A 491 12.29 19.94 22.09
C THR A 491 10.84 20.27 21.76
N ASP A 492 10.61 21.21 20.85
CA ASP A 492 9.28 21.60 20.39
C ASP A 492 8.55 20.43 19.72
N MET A 493 9.26 19.63 18.93
CA MET A 493 8.71 18.44 18.27
C MET A 493 8.27 17.37 19.27
N VAL A 494 9.06 17.13 20.32
CA VAL A 494 8.73 16.18 21.40
C VAL A 494 7.55 16.69 22.22
N ALA A 495 7.57 17.97 22.61
CA ALA A 495 6.52 18.62 23.38
C ALA A 495 5.15 18.60 22.67
N ALA A 496 5.14 18.60 21.33
CA ALA A 496 3.92 18.52 20.53
C ALA A 496 3.28 17.12 20.48
N ASN A 497 3.71 16.13 21.27
CA ASN A 497 3.09 14.80 21.30
C ASN A 497 1.71 14.80 21.92
N ASN A 498 0.82 13.98 21.33
CA ASN A 498 -0.37 13.54 22.03
C ASN A 498 0.04 12.62 23.20
N VAL A 499 -0.32 12.97 24.43
CA VAL A 499 0.10 12.24 25.63
C VAL A 499 -0.46 10.81 25.68
N GLU A 500 -1.73 10.63 25.33
CA GLU A 500 -2.37 9.32 25.30
C GLU A 500 -1.73 8.42 24.22
N GLY A 501 -1.47 9.00 23.05
CA GLY A 501 -0.76 8.35 21.95
C GLY A 501 0.67 7.96 22.33
N PHE A 502 1.41 8.85 23.00
CA PHE A 502 2.74 8.55 23.52
C PHE A 502 2.71 7.38 24.52
N SER A 503 1.75 7.39 25.45
CA SER A 503 1.55 6.31 26.42
C SER A 503 1.24 4.99 25.72
N ASN A 504 0.39 5.01 24.70
CA ASN A 504 0.10 3.85 23.87
C ASN A 504 1.35 3.33 23.14
N SER A 505 2.14 4.18 22.49
CA SER A 505 3.32 3.74 21.74
C SER A 505 4.47 3.25 22.61
N CYS A 506 4.58 3.73 23.84
CA CYS A 506 5.54 3.19 24.82
C CYS A 506 5.34 1.68 25.05
N THR A 507 4.11 1.18 24.94
CA THR A 507 3.82 -0.26 25.13
C THR A 507 4.54 -1.15 24.12
N ALA A 508 4.84 -0.62 22.91
CA ALA A 508 5.61 -1.34 21.91
C ALA A 508 7.07 -1.61 22.33
N LEU A 509 7.57 -0.85 23.32
CA LEU A 509 8.95 -0.94 23.83
C LEU A 509 9.07 -1.72 25.14
N TRP A 510 8.00 -2.36 25.64
CA TRP A 510 8.03 -3.06 26.93
C TRP A 510 8.65 -4.45 26.87
N GLU A 511 8.23 -5.32 25.95
CA GLU A 511 8.59 -6.76 26.01
C GLU A 511 8.93 -7.36 24.64
N TYR A 512 9.66 -6.60 23.80
CA TYR A 512 10.15 -7.14 22.52
C TYR A 512 11.51 -7.82 22.66
N ASP A 513 11.71 -8.91 21.91
CA ASP A 513 13.01 -9.57 21.72
C ASP A 513 13.21 -9.95 20.26
N LEU A 514 14.08 -9.23 19.56
CA LEU A 514 14.40 -9.50 18.15
C LEU A 514 15.49 -10.54 17.97
N LYS A 515 16.29 -10.85 19.00
CA LYS A 515 17.48 -11.70 18.88
C LYS A 515 17.18 -13.08 18.29
N PRO A 516 16.07 -13.77 18.65
CA PRO A 516 15.75 -15.07 18.06
C PRO A 516 15.61 -15.03 16.54
N GLY A 517 15.07 -13.94 15.97
CA GLY A 517 14.84 -13.78 14.54
C GLY A 517 16.03 -13.20 13.77
N MET A 518 16.97 -12.54 14.45
CA MET A 518 18.11 -11.88 13.79
C MET A 518 18.96 -12.84 12.94
N LYS A 519 19.18 -14.07 13.41
CA LYS A 519 19.98 -15.09 12.70
C LYS A 519 19.38 -15.50 11.35
N ASP A 520 18.06 -15.33 11.20
CA ASP A 520 17.30 -15.72 10.01
C ASP A 520 17.08 -14.53 9.05
N CYS A 521 17.53 -13.32 9.42
CA CYS A 521 17.45 -12.14 8.59
C CYS A 521 18.33 -12.29 7.33
N SER A 522 17.68 -12.34 6.16
CA SER A 522 18.35 -12.45 4.86
C SER A 522 18.56 -11.11 4.15
N VAL A 523 17.90 -10.05 4.61
CA VAL A 523 18.04 -8.70 4.05
C VAL A 523 19.39 -8.12 4.49
N PRO A 524 20.25 -7.68 3.55
CA PRO A 524 21.48 -6.96 3.88
C PRO A 524 21.17 -5.66 4.62
N GLY A 525 21.92 -5.36 5.68
CA GLY A 525 21.78 -4.09 6.39
C GLY A 525 23.04 -3.73 7.16
N ILE A 526 23.13 -2.48 7.60
CA ILE A 526 24.17 -1.97 8.51
C ILE A 526 23.55 -1.40 9.78
N PHE A 527 24.32 -1.41 10.86
CA PHE A 527 24.00 -0.69 12.08
C PHE A 527 24.76 0.61 12.14
N VAL A 528 24.09 1.66 12.62
CA VAL A 528 24.67 3.00 12.78
C VAL A 528 24.37 3.51 14.18
N VAL A 529 25.29 4.22 14.80
CA VAL A 529 25.11 4.72 16.17
C VAL A 529 25.84 6.05 16.34
N GLY A 530 25.24 6.99 17.06
CA GLY A 530 25.93 8.18 17.51
C GLY A 530 26.96 7.84 18.58
N GLU A 531 28.17 8.38 18.46
CA GLU A 531 29.28 8.13 19.38
C GLU A 531 28.91 8.38 20.85
N ALA A 532 28.12 9.43 21.11
CA ALA A 532 27.76 9.87 22.44
C ALA A 532 26.45 9.26 22.99
N ASP A 533 25.73 8.43 22.22
CA ASP A 533 24.40 7.94 22.64
C ASP A 533 24.48 7.12 23.93
N GLY A 534 23.68 7.53 24.91
CA GLY A 534 23.67 6.97 26.26
C GLY A 534 25.05 7.05 26.93
N LYS A 535 25.85 8.08 26.64
CA LYS A 535 27.25 8.21 27.07
C LYS A 535 28.13 7.05 26.55
N GLY A 536 27.90 6.65 25.29
CA GLY A 536 28.58 5.55 24.62
C GLY A 536 28.10 4.15 25.03
N THR A 537 27.04 4.05 25.84
CA THR A 537 26.46 2.73 26.20
C THR A 537 25.74 2.09 25.03
N MET A 538 25.12 2.88 24.14
CA MET A 538 24.45 2.33 22.96
C MET A 538 25.44 1.71 21.98
N VAL A 539 26.60 2.34 21.76
CA VAL A 539 27.70 1.77 20.95
C VAL A 539 28.05 0.36 21.43
N LYS A 540 28.23 0.17 22.74
CA LYS A 540 28.54 -1.14 23.33
C LYS A 540 27.40 -2.14 23.15
N ALA A 541 26.15 -1.70 23.29
CA ALA A 541 24.99 -2.56 23.11
C ALA A 541 24.90 -3.07 21.67
N MET A 542 24.99 -2.17 20.69
CA MET A 542 24.91 -2.50 19.26
C MET A 542 26.08 -3.37 18.79
N GLU A 543 27.29 -3.11 19.30
CA GLU A 543 28.45 -3.96 19.07
C GLU A 543 28.20 -5.39 19.59
N GLY A 544 27.52 -5.52 20.73
CA GLY A 544 27.19 -6.81 21.34
C GLY A 544 26.16 -7.65 20.58
N PHE A 545 25.36 -7.05 19.68
CA PHE A 545 24.35 -7.79 18.92
C PHE A 545 24.54 -7.77 17.39
N LYS A 546 25.49 -7.00 16.83
CA LYS A 546 25.77 -7.00 15.38
C LYS A 546 26.13 -8.38 14.81
N GLY A 547 26.79 -9.22 15.60
CA GLY A 547 27.14 -10.59 15.22
C GLY A 547 25.97 -11.56 15.19
N LEU A 548 24.78 -11.15 15.67
CA LEU A 548 23.58 -12.00 15.66
C LEU A 548 22.80 -11.91 14.34
N LEU A 549 23.10 -10.94 13.48
CA LEU A 549 22.35 -10.70 12.25
C LEU A 549 22.81 -11.65 11.12
N GLY A 550 21.90 -12.49 10.63
CA GLY A 550 22.20 -13.45 9.58
C GLY A 550 23.36 -14.40 9.95
N SER A 551 23.98 -15.00 8.94
CA SER A 551 25.13 -15.90 9.14
C SER A 551 26.47 -15.17 9.31
N ASN A 552 26.56 -13.91 8.85
CA ASN A 552 27.83 -13.17 8.76
C ASN A 552 27.89 -11.96 9.71
N GLY A 553 26.84 -11.70 10.49
CA GLY A 553 26.70 -10.46 11.22
C GLY A 553 26.50 -9.25 10.31
N THR A 554 26.65 -8.07 10.89
CA THR A 554 26.67 -6.78 10.18
C THR A 554 27.76 -5.85 10.69
N GLU A 555 28.08 -4.84 9.89
CA GLU A 555 28.93 -3.72 10.27
C GLU A 555 28.19 -2.80 11.26
N LEU A 556 28.94 -2.26 12.22
CA LEU A 556 28.50 -1.15 13.07
C LEU A 556 29.32 0.09 12.71
N ARG A 557 28.64 1.17 12.34
CA ARG A 557 29.26 2.46 12.00
C ARG A 557 28.93 3.49 13.06
N ILE A 558 29.92 4.31 13.39
CA ILE A 558 29.81 5.30 14.46
C ILE A 558 29.81 6.69 13.82
N VAL A 559 28.84 7.52 14.18
CA VAL A 559 28.77 8.94 13.78
C VAL A 559 29.43 9.78 14.87
N PRO A 560 30.59 10.40 14.61
CA PRO A 560 31.33 11.15 15.63
C PRO A 560 30.58 12.38 16.11
N GLY A 561 30.69 12.68 17.41
CA GLY A 561 30.15 13.93 17.98
C GLY A 561 28.63 14.08 17.90
N THR A 562 27.88 12.98 17.76
CA THR A 562 26.41 12.95 17.81
C THR A 562 25.91 11.99 18.89
N GLY A 563 24.72 12.25 19.41
CA GLY A 563 24.01 11.38 20.33
C GLY A 563 22.98 10.50 19.65
N HIS A 564 21.80 10.35 20.26
CA HIS A 564 20.76 9.37 19.93
C HIS A 564 20.07 9.58 18.58
N VAL A 565 20.15 10.78 17.99
CA VAL A 565 19.49 11.13 16.73
C VAL A 565 20.49 11.73 15.74
N PRO A 566 21.50 10.95 15.29
CA PRO A 566 22.63 11.46 14.53
C PRO A 566 22.21 12.17 13.23
N MET A 567 21.19 11.64 12.54
CA MET A 567 20.63 12.22 11.31
C MET A 567 20.01 13.61 11.50
N PHE A 568 19.65 13.98 12.73
CA PHE A 568 19.08 15.28 13.06
C PHE A 568 20.12 16.21 13.68
N GLU A 569 21.04 15.66 14.49
CA GLU A 569 22.13 16.42 15.12
C GLU A 569 23.21 16.86 14.12
N ASP A 570 23.57 15.98 13.19
CA ASP A 570 24.56 16.24 12.15
C ASP A 570 24.28 15.36 10.92
N ALA A 571 23.35 15.82 10.07
CA ALA A 571 22.91 15.07 8.90
C ALA A 571 24.04 14.78 7.89
N GLU A 572 25.06 15.65 7.84
CA GLU A 572 26.23 15.48 6.98
C GLU A 572 27.14 14.37 7.49
N ALA A 573 27.49 14.41 8.79
CA ALA A 573 28.27 13.33 9.39
C ALA A 573 27.53 11.98 9.32
N PHE A 574 26.20 11.99 9.47
CA PHE A 574 25.38 10.79 9.28
C PHE A 574 25.43 10.30 7.83
N TRP A 575 25.35 11.19 6.84
CA TRP A 575 25.50 10.81 5.43
C TRP A 575 26.89 10.23 5.14
N GLU A 576 27.96 10.89 5.57
CA GLU A 576 29.34 10.41 5.39
C GLU A 576 29.52 8.99 5.96
N ALA A 577 28.86 8.69 7.08
CA ALA A 577 28.88 7.37 7.69
C ALA A 577 28.15 6.29 6.88
N ILE A 578 27.29 6.62 5.91
CA ILE A 578 26.45 5.64 5.18
C ILE A 578 26.53 5.76 3.66
N GLU A 579 27.25 6.74 3.11
CA GLU A 579 27.17 7.07 1.68
C GLU A 579 27.64 5.96 0.76
N ASP A 580 28.72 5.27 1.09
CA ASP A 580 29.25 4.13 0.34
C ASP A 580 28.22 3.01 0.27
N TYR A 581 27.47 2.75 1.34
CA TYR A 581 26.39 1.76 1.37
C TYR A 581 25.25 2.11 0.41
N TYR A 582 24.95 3.40 0.26
CA TYR A 582 24.00 3.91 -0.72
C TYR A 582 24.52 3.87 -2.15
N LEU A 583 25.82 4.09 -2.35
CA LEU A 583 26.49 4.09 -3.66
C LEU A 583 26.81 2.68 -4.17
N LEU A 584 26.70 1.64 -3.33
CA LEU A 584 26.84 0.26 -3.76
C LEU A 584 25.84 -0.03 -4.89
N PRO A 585 26.29 -0.63 -6.02
CA PRO A 585 25.39 -1.05 -7.09
C PRO A 585 24.21 -1.83 -6.52
N ARG A 586 23.02 -1.69 -7.11
CA ARG A 586 21.87 -2.53 -6.76
C ARG A 586 22.36 -3.99 -6.72
N PRO A 587 22.03 -4.79 -5.69
CA PRO A 587 22.32 -6.21 -5.76
C PRO A 587 21.61 -6.71 -7.01
N ASN A 588 22.37 -7.19 -7.99
CA ASN A 588 21.78 -7.65 -9.25
C ASN A 588 20.84 -8.82 -8.93
N PRO A 589 19.53 -8.74 -9.23
CA PRO A 589 18.71 -9.93 -9.21
C PRO A 589 19.17 -10.76 -10.42
N LEU A 590 19.94 -11.82 -10.16
CA LEU A 590 20.44 -12.80 -11.13
C LEU A 590 21.47 -12.25 -12.13
N LEU A 591 22.75 -12.25 -11.74
CA LEU A 591 23.84 -12.43 -12.69
C LEU A 591 23.82 -13.90 -13.15
N ILE A 592 22.96 -14.23 -14.12
CA ILE A 592 23.12 -15.45 -14.91
C ILE A 592 24.38 -15.22 -15.75
N LEU A 593 25.52 -15.72 -15.27
CA LEU A 593 26.71 -15.83 -16.09
C LEU A 593 26.38 -16.72 -17.28
N ARG A 594 26.16 -16.11 -18.44
CA ARG A 594 26.15 -16.82 -19.72
C ARG A 594 27.60 -17.17 -20.03
N ASP A 595 27.91 -18.46 -19.98
CA ASP A 595 29.10 -19.00 -20.64
C ASP A 595 29.00 -18.69 -22.14
N SER A 596 29.91 -17.86 -22.64
CA SER A 596 29.98 -17.42 -24.04
C SER A 596 30.34 -18.52 -25.04
N THR A 597 30.46 -19.78 -24.59
CA THR A 597 30.88 -20.90 -25.42
C THR A 597 29.85 -22.03 -25.55
N SER A 598 28.75 -22.05 -24.78
CA SER A 598 27.81 -23.20 -24.80
C SER A 598 26.31 -22.90 -24.78
N GLY A 599 25.88 -21.65 -24.54
CA GLY A 599 24.48 -21.24 -24.74
C GLY A 599 23.40 -21.94 -23.88
N ARG A 600 23.76 -22.68 -22.82
CA ARG A 600 22.80 -23.31 -21.90
C ARG A 600 22.75 -22.63 -20.53
N ILE A 601 21.54 -22.46 -20.01
CA ILE A 601 21.25 -22.00 -18.64
C ILE A 601 21.47 -23.19 -17.69
N VAL A 602 22.35 -23.05 -16.69
CA VAL A 602 22.57 -24.08 -15.66
C VAL A 602 21.87 -23.65 -14.38
N HIS A 603 20.85 -24.41 -13.96
CA HIS A 603 20.31 -24.34 -12.61
C HIS A 603 21.07 -25.34 -11.73
N GLY A 604 21.93 -24.86 -10.82
CA GLY A 604 22.66 -25.71 -9.88
C GLY A 604 22.06 -25.64 -8.48
N SER A 605 21.44 -26.73 -8.02
CA SER A 605 21.22 -26.97 -6.59
C SER A 605 22.52 -27.44 -5.95
N LEU A 606 22.88 -26.89 -4.80
CA LEU A 606 24.02 -27.37 -4.00
C LEU A 606 23.48 -28.27 -2.88
N GLY A 607 23.60 -29.58 -3.09
CA GLY A 607 23.53 -30.61 -2.04
C GLY A 607 24.91 -31.26 -1.85
N PRO A 608 25.24 -31.79 -0.66
CA PRO A 608 26.62 -31.98 -0.22
C PRO A 608 27.15 -33.37 -0.58
N SER A 609 28.43 -33.48 -0.95
CA SER A 609 29.40 -34.39 -0.32
C SER A 609 30.71 -34.56 -1.10
N HIS A 610 31.76 -34.73 -0.30
CA HIS A 610 32.95 -35.57 -0.50
C HIS A 610 34.31 -34.94 -0.80
N ARG A 611 35.26 -35.45 0.00
CA ARG A 611 36.68 -35.16 0.18
C ARG A 611 37.48 -35.58 -1.04
N GLY A 612 38.58 -34.88 -1.32
CA GLY A 612 39.67 -35.44 -2.13
C GLY A 612 40.64 -34.44 -2.72
N SER A 613 41.82 -34.37 -2.10
CA SER A 613 43.16 -34.11 -2.66
C SER A 613 43.47 -32.80 -3.42
N ASP A 614 44.40 -32.06 -2.81
CA ASP A 614 45.58 -31.39 -3.38
C ASP A 614 45.69 -31.28 -4.90
N LYS A 615 45.65 -30.03 -5.38
CA LYS A 615 46.64 -29.44 -6.31
C LYS A 615 46.37 -27.93 -6.46
N LYS A 616 47.37 -27.11 -6.13
CA LYS A 616 47.44 -25.69 -6.53
C LYS A 616 47.48 -25.58 -8.06
N PRO A 617 46.99 -24.47 -8.62
CA PRO A 617 47.93 -23.56 -9.26
C PRO A 617 47.73 -22.08 -8.92
N SER A 618 48.82 -21.35 -9.08
CA SER A 618 49.08 -19.93 -8.82
C SER A 618 48.46 -18.96 -9.83
N ALA A 619 48.41 -17.70 -9.38
CA ALA A 619 48.40 -16.44 -10.13
C ALA A 619 47.06 -15.97 -10.71
N ILE A 620 46.52 -14.90 -10.13
CA ILE A 620 46.43 -13.55 -10.72
C ILE A 620 46.08 -12.59 -9.57
N VAL A 621 47.04 -11.73 -9.20
CA VAL A 621 46.87 -10.53 -8.39
C VAL A 621 47.62 -9.45 -9.14
N GLU A 622 46.91 -8.42 -9.62
CA GLU A 622 47.32 -7.00 -9.66
C GLU A 622 46.39 -6.21 -10.60
N ALA A 623 45.80 -5.14 -10.06
CA ALA A 623 45.73 -3.78 -10.65
C ALA A 623 44.44 -3.05 -10.26
N ILE A 624 44.40 -2.44 -9.06
CA ILE A 624 43.70 -1.17 -8.83
C ILE A 624 44.52 -0.35 -7.83
N GLN A 625 45.43 0.49 -8.34
CA GLN A 625 45.97 1.62 -7.60
C GLN A 625 46.54 2.64 -8.60
N GLY A 626 46.08 3.89 -8.50
CA GLY A 626 46.78 5.05 -9.07
C GLY A 626 46.02 5.80 -10.17
N SER A 627 45.13 6.71 -9.78
CA SER A 627 44.90 7.97 -10.52
C SER A 627 44.12 8.95 -9.64
N ARG A 628 44.82 9.53 -8.65
CA ARG A 628 44.52 10.86 -8.12
C ARG A 628 45.70 11.77 -8.49
N ASP A 629 45.38 13.04 -8.71
CA ASP A 629 46.26 14.16 -9.06
C ASP A 629 46.65 14.34 -10.53
N SER A 630 45.88 15.20 -11.20
CA SER A 630 46.41 16.49 -11.70
C SER A 630 45.33 17.20 -12.51
N ARG A 631 44.84 18.35 -12.02
CA ARG A 631 44.29 19.43 -12.86
C ARG A 631 44.16 20.72 -12.05
N ARG A 632 45.21 21.54 -12.12
CA ARG A 632 45.14 23.00 -12.01
C ARG A 632 46.05 23.62 -13.07
N ASN A 633 45.59 24.75 -13.58
CA ASN A 633 46.23 25.75 -14.45
C ASN A 633 45.97 25.64 -15.97
N ILE A 634 44.90 26.33 -16.39
CA ILE A 634 44.87 27.52 -17.26
C ILE A 634 45.98 27.61 -18.35
N VAL A 635 45.57 27.76 -19.62
CA VAL A 635 45.84 28.91 -20.53
C VAL A 635 45.21 28.63 -21.92
N SER A 636 44.47 29.62 -22.44
CA SER A 636 43.95 29.78 -23.82
C SER A 636 45.09 30.25 -24.76
N PRO A 637 45.10 29.98 -26.10
CA PRO A 637 44.45 30.92 -27.04
C PRO A 637 43.88 30.31 -28.35
N ASP A 638 42.88 31.02 -28.88
CA ASP A 638 42.58 31.32 -30.29
C ASP A 638 42.81 30.26 -31.39
N ALA A 639 41.71 29.75 -31.95
CA ALA A 639 41.32 29.82 -33.38
C ALA A 639 40.01 29.05 -33.61
#